data_AF-H0E804-F1
#
_entry.id   AF-H0E804-F1
#
_cell.length_a   1.000
_cell.length_b   1.000
_cell.length_c   1.000
_cell.angle_alpha   90.00
_cell.angle_beta   90.00
_cell.angle_gamma   90.00
#
_symmetry.space_group_name_H-M   'P 1'
#
loop_
_entity.id
_entity.type
_entity.pdbx_description
1 polymer ?
#
loop_
_entity_poly.entity_id
_entity_poly.type
_entity_poly.pdbx_seq_one_letter_code
_entity_poly.pdbx_strand_id
1 'polypeptide(L)'
;MKPRPLHALLVLLVATAAGPGGAVAAPSVPVGSERVELLADGGFESSVAGFAPRTSRAVDGLVSRTRRQPIAGARSLRLQIERGGRIVWFRRDPGGDGPPADSVTATARLRVVGTSTGGRGRLDVCVLAYLAGERAPRRSCRAVPVDRRRVVDLSRTVRTGGRRLTRVLLRFGYDRRGSITAILDDVHVGMVRRTPVQPRPQPEPRPQPEPQPQPQPKPQPDPNPQPDPNPQPDPNPQPDPNPDPDPGPRPPVPDGSELVDLIADNGFESSVAGFVPATPTTDGTATQTAINPIAGQQSLSVTAQTFGRIVKFHDYGFGAGPLADSVTVRAKVRVESASAPGKQLQICSIAYLQIDSVPRSTCQSLPVDSTRIVDVLLTLDTAGQRLDNVLFQFKLDDSGSITATVDDAHLFVVQKRGSGPGPDPDPDPDPDPDPDPDPDPSRDLEQSGFHPRPTNYRSMTAEMDRRDDLSGGGAPVNGAPRDVAVGLHPSSDAVGQTRRVSFGLPLPPGTLVDTSRITVTGPDGHEIPAFVRSLGAWERAPDQRLLCDGLQAGGNPGIRSVLVQFDMAFPTTATVPVTIGVNRRRTRDLADQVPVRDTYRVVDDGTYAPSVNTSGLTIREPAVLAAIDHRYLACTSMVPMAEVAGTRPYLAKLDGATEDFFYSLVNQHARRQDWPVTDPRDTVDFYADAEPWLYDRTQAFYNGYLRTGNVDLLREANRAVDHYAQNIYGPESCAGTLYPYCVGSFKLKNPNPNDAFQDMKYSYSESLLSDYLLNGDPEALRRIGYISWGMEFHIGLTGSGDTERHRGFALLAHAVDAELTGSAHQAGVITAGIRAMRDRQTTPLDGNPPNGCFNYPPEGEEHTFSPWMSSLLAYAFLRAYQATGDASAGPALVDLAQCEVDRGVDVRRPGQSGPMEVGSTYPYYIAASFGPKHDVDDDNPFVGFEHALDVAIPVALGAFFSTDPGQRAALADAAKELLGTHDQSIDYWTRDGAETRAAGRSRYRTDPPRKYLWQYKNAQLLGWALGG
;
A
#
# COMPACT_ATOMS: atom_id res chain seq x y z
N MET A 1 12.76 -77.98 -29.05
CA MET A 1 11.55 -78.82 -28.95
C MET A 1 10.33 -77.95 -29.23
N LYS A 2 9.50 -78.36 -30.21
CA LYS A 2 8.08 -77.97 -30.37
C LYS A 2 7.24 -78.87 -29.42
N PRO A 3 5.95 -78.58 -29.08
CA PRO A 3 4.87 -78.13 -29.99
C PRO A 3 4.07 -76.91 -29.48
N ARG A 4 3.63 -75.94 -30.31
CA ARG A 4 2.60 -75.91 -31.40
C ARG A 4 1.21 -75.43 -30.86
N PRO A 5 0.25 -74.96 -31.70
CA PRO A 5 0.01 -73.53 -31.99
C PRO A 5 -1.49 -73.15 -31.92
N LEU A 6 -1.89 -71.90 -32.24
CA LEU A 6 -3.00 -71.58 -33.17
C LEU A 6 -3.22 -70.07 -33.38
N HIS A 7 -3.39 -69.71 -34.65
CA HIS A 7 -3.84 -68.42 -35.19
C HIS A 7 -5.39 -68.37 -35.29
N ALA A 8 -5.98 -67.19 -35.10
CA ALA A 8 -7.05 -66.55 -35.93
C ALA A 8 -7.55 -65.27 -35.19
N LEU A 9 -7.39 -64.05 -35.74
CA LEU A 9 -8.34 -63.28 -36.59
C LEU A 9 -9.71 -63.07 -35.89
N LEU A 10 -10.34 -61.89 -35.72
CA LEU A 10 -10.47 -60.69 -36.57
C LEU A 10 -11.37 -59.64 -35.83
N VAL A 11 -11.01 -58.33 -35.85
CA VAL A 11 -11.90 -57.10 -35.96
C VAL A 11 -12.88 -56.73 -34.81
N LEU A 12 -13.17 -55.48 -34.36
CA LEU A 12 -13.03 -54.07 -34.82
C LEU A 12 -13.03 -53.10 -33.58
N LEU A 13 -12.42 -51.91 -33.73
CA LEU A 13 -12.52 -50.58 -33.04
C LEU A 13 -13.40 -50.41 -31.77
N VAL A 14 -13.02 -49.62 -30.75
CA VAL A 14 -12.72 -48.16 -30.77
C VAL A 14 -11.73 -47.77 -29.66
N ALA A 15 -10.82 -46.84 -29.97
CA ALA A 15 -9.86 -46.23 -29.06
C ALA A 15 -10.50 -45.20 -28.12
N THR A 16 -10.10 -45.19 -26.85
CA THR A 16 -9.72 -43.95 -26.15
C THR A 16 -8.43 -44.22 -25.36
N ALA A 17 -7.40 -43.42 -25.67
CA ALA A 17 -6.07 -43.52 -25.07
C ALA A 17 -6.09 -42.86 -23.69
N ALA A 18 -5.76 -43.62 -22.64
CA ALA A 18 -5.34 -43.06 -21.37
C ALA A 18 -3.88 -42.57 -21.50
N GLY A 19 -3.68 -41.26 -21.44
CA GLY A 19 -2.37 -40.62 -21.31
C GLY A 19 -1.87 -40.62 -19.85
N PRO A 20 -0.55 -40.50 -19.60
CA PRO A 20 0.06 -40.73 -18.30
C PRO A 20 0.00 -39.47 -17.43
N GLY A 21 -1.04 -39.37 -16.59
CA GLY A 21 -1.12 -38.44 -15.49
C GLY A 21 -1.70 -39.19 -14.30
N GLY A 22 -0.86 -39.82 -13.50
CA GLY A 22 -1.29 -40.54 -12.30
C GLY A 22 -1.81 -39.56 -11.26
N ALA A 23 -3.09 -39.21 -11.34
CA ALA A 23 -3.79 -38.49 -10.29
C ALA A 23 -3.74 -39.33 -9.01
N VAL A 24 -3.36 -38.72 -7.89
CA VAL A 24 -3.49 -39.35 -6.58
C VAL A 24 -4.97 -39.57 -6.32
N ALA A 25 -5.42 -40.82 -6.32
CA ALA A 25 -6.82 -41.16 -6.09
C ALA A 25 -7.28 -40.60 -4.74
N ALA A 26 -8.23 -39.66 -4.78
CA ALA A 26 -8.93 -39.14 -3.63
C ALA A 26 -9.55 -40.28 -2.79
N PRO A 27 -9.52 -40.20 -1.44
CA PRO A 27 -10.19 -41.21 -0.61
C PRO A 27 -11.71 -41.24 -0.89
N SER A 28 -12.33 -42.42 -0.87
CA SER A 28 -13.76 -42.60 -1.15
C SER A 28 -14.66 -41.80 -0.18
N VAL A 29 -15.63 -41.06 -0.70
CA VAL A 29 -16.59 -40.27 0.09
C VAL A 29 -17.73 -41.19 0.58
N PRO A 30 -18.11 -41.17 1.87
CA PRO A 30 -19.26 -41.93 2.38
C PRO A 30 -20.59 -41.49 1.75
N VAL A 31 -21.52 -42.43 1.54
CA VAL A 31 -22.88 -42.15 1.06
C VAL A 31 -23.59 -41.18 2.03
N GLY A 32 -24.14 -40.07 1.51
CA GLY A 32 -24.79 -39.01 2.30
C GLY A 32 -23.83 -37.92 2.81
N SER A 33 -22.64 -37.80 2.22
CA SER A 33 -21.68 -36.72 2.50
C SER A 33 -21.18 -36.09 1.21
N GLU A 34 -20.83 -34.81 1.25
CA GLU A 34 -20.20 -34.09 0.14
C GLU A 34 -18.78 -33.63 0.51
N ARG A 35 -17.92 -33.53 -0.50
CA ARG A 35 -16.59 -32.95 -0.37
C ARG A 35 -16.59 -31.53 -0.88
N VAL A 36 -16.06 -30.61 -0.07
CA VAL A 36 -15.87 -29.20 -0.42
C VAL A 36 -14.38 -28.94 -0.54
N GLU A 37 -13.92 -28.54 -1.72
CA GLU A 37 -12.55 -28.12 -1.96
C GLU A 37 -12.34 -26.71 -1.41
N LEU A 38 -11.28 -26.51 -0.63
CA LEU A 38 -11.01 -25.26 0.06
C LEU A 38 -9.91 -24.43 -0.60
N LEU A 39 -9.09 -25.03 -1.46
CA LEU A 39 -8.00 -24.39 -2.19
C LEU A 39 -8.40 -24.22 -3.66
N ALA A 40 -8.36 -22.98 -4.17
CA ALA A 40 -8.87 -22.67 -5.51
C ALA A 40 -7.89 -23.03 -6.65
N ASP A 41 -6.59 -22.87 -6.44
CA ASP A 41 -5.53 -23.17 -7.44
C ASP A 41 -4.50 -24.13 -6.83
N GLY A 42 -4.82 -25.42 -6.84
CA GLY A 42 -3.95 -26.48 -6.31
C GLY A 42 -2.74 -26.81 -7.18
N GLY A 43 -2.78 -26.44 -8.47
CA GLY A 43 -1.71 -26.64 -9.44
C GLY A 43 -0.74 -25.46 -9.54
N PHE A 44 -1.11 -24.30 -8.99
CA PHE A 44 -0.27 -23.08 -8.95
C PHE A 44 0.11 -22.52 -10.32
N GLU A 45 -0.76 -22.75 -11.31
CA GLU A 45 -0.58 -22.24 -12.67
C GLU A 45 -0.75 -20.73 -12.74
N SER A 46 -1.62 -20.20 -11.88
CA SER A 46 -2.09 -18.80 -11.92
C SER A 46 -1.70 -18.00 -10.67
N SER A 47 -1.52 -18.62 -9.50
CA SER A 47 -1.21 -17.92 -8.24
C SER A 47 -0.39 -18.77 -7.26
N VAL A 48 0.01 -18.19 -6.11
CA VAL A 48 0.57 -18.94 -4.97
C VAL A 48 -0.52 -19.48 -4.03
N ALA A 49 -1.80 -19.37 -4.42
CA ALA A 49 -2.99 -19.85 -3.73
C ALA A 49 -3.08 -19.55 -2.22
N GLY A 50 -2.48 -18.45 -1.74
CA GLY A 50 -2.52 -18.02 -0.33
C GLY A 50 -1.51 -18.71 0.59
N PHE A 51 -0.48 -19.37 0.03
CA PHE A 51 0.66 -19.85 0.81
C PHE A 51 1.57 -18.69 1.21
N ALA A 52 1.88 -18.56 2.49
CA ALA A 52 2.73 -17.50 3.02
C ALA A 52 3.55 -17.97 4.25
N PRO A 53 4.66 -17.30 4.59
CA PRO A 53 5.35 -17.47 5.86
C PRO A 53 4.41 -17.24 7.06
N ARG A 54 4.63 -17.95 8.19
CA ARG A 54 3.73 -17.89 9.36
C ARG A 54 3.84 -16.58 10.15
N THR A 55 5.01 -15.94 10.15
CA THR A 55 5.26 -14.64 10.78
C THR A 55 5.81 -13.65 9.76
N SER A 56 5.62 -12.35 9.98
CA SER A 56 6.11 -11.24 9.12
C SER A 56 7.62 -11.04 9.16
N ARG A 57 8.38 -11.97 9.75
CA ARG A 57 9.84 -11.93 9.84
C ARG A 57 10.43 -12.70 8.66
N ALA A 58 11.50 -12.21 8.02
CA ALA A 58 12.08 -12.87 6.85
C ALA A 58 12.72 -14.24 7.18
N VAL A 59 12.80 -14.59 8.46
CA VAL A 59 13.33 -15.86 9.00
C VAL A 59 12.47 -17.11 8.72
N ASP A 60 11.23 -16.99 8.21
CA ASP A 60 10.34 -18.15 8.00
C ASP A 60 10.46 -18.78 6.59
N GLY A 61 10.80 -18.01 5.56
CA GLY A 61 10.89 -18.49 4.17
C GLY A 61 10.32 -17.59 3.07
N LEU A 62 10.48 -18.00 1.81
CA LEU A 62 9.92 -17.38 0.61
C LEU A 62 8.96 -18.37 -0.09
N VAL A 63 7.83 -17.84 -0.60
CA VAL A 63 6.90 -18.55 -1.47
C VAL A 63 6.90 -17.87 -2.83
N SER A 64 7.13 -18.62 -3.90
CA SER A 64 7.05 -18.11 -5.27
C SER A 64 6.52 -19.15 -6.23
N ARG A 65 6.13 -18.77 -7.44
CA ARG A 65 5.89 -19.72 -8.53
C ARG A 65 7.17 -19.97 -9.30
N THR A 66 7.33 -21.16 -9.87
CA THR A 66 8.49 -21.50 -10.70
C THR A 66 8.11 -22.30 -11.93
N ARG A 67 8.74 -21.95 -13.07
CA ARG A 67 8.74 -22.75 -14.31
C ARG A 67 9.93 -23.72 -14.37
N ARG A 68 10.87 -23.65 -13.42
CA ARG A 68 12.04 -24.53 -13.38
C ARG A 68 11.64 -25.88 -12.78
N GLN A 69 11.56 -26.90 -13.64
CA GLN A 69 11.19 -28.27 -13.29
C GLN A 69 9.86 -28.37 -12.50
N PRO A 70 8.72 -27.97 -13.09
CA PRO A 70 7.43 -28.16 -12.44
C PRO A 70 7.16 -29.67 -12.22
N ILE A 71 6.36 -30.01 -11.20
CA ILE A 71 5.96 -31.40 -10.93
C ILE A 71 4.85 -31.83 -11.90
N ALA A 72 3.90 -30.94 -12.18
CA ALA A 72 2.87 -31.05 -13.19
C ALA A 72 2.63 -29.67 -13.85
N GLY A 73 2.04 -29.67 -15.04
CA GLY A 73 1.68 -28.43 -15.74
C GLY A 73 2.83 -27.49 -16.12
N ALA A 74 2.57 -26.19 -16.27
CA ALA A 74 3.53 -25.19 -16.75
C ALA A 74 4.27 -24.48 -15.60
N ARG A 75 3.70 -24.47 -14.39
CA ARG A 75 4.30 -23.89 -13.19
C ARG A 75 3.95 -24.74 -11.97
N SER A 76 4.83 -24.72 -10.98
CA SER A 76 4.54 -25.26 -9.64
C SER A 76 4.89 -24.22 -8.57
N LEU A 77 4.48 -24.46 -7.33
CA LEU A 77 4.85 -23.62 -6.19
C LEU A 77 6.26 -23.96 -5.71
N ARG A 78 7.10 -22.96 -5.52
CA ARG A 78 8.41 -23.05 -4.87
C ARG A 78 8.30 -22.55 -3.43
N LEU A 79 8.66 -23.42 -2.51
CA LEU A 79 8.76 -23.14 -1.08
C LEU A 79 10.24 -23.10 -0.71
N GLN A 80 10.72 -21.96 -0.23
CA GLN A 80 12.02 -21.85 0.43
C GLN A 80 11.75 -21.61 1.91
N ILE A 81 12.12 -22.54 2.77
CA ILE A 81 11.87 -22.48 4.22
C ILE A 81 13.22 -22.31 4.90
N GLU A 82 13.38 -21.20 5.61
CA GLU A 82 14.60 -20.87 6.34
C GLU A 82 14.63 -21.54 7.73
N ARG A 83 15.67 -21.25 8.53
CA ARG A 83 16.03 -22.02 9.73
C ARG A 83 14.93 -22.03 10.80
N GLY A 84 14.26 -23.17 10.97
CA GLY A 84 13.13 -23.29 11.90
C GLY A 84 11.83 -22.66 11.39
N GLY A 85 11.85 -22.21 10.14
CA GLY A 85 10.81 -21.47 9.47
C GLY A 85 9.57 -22.31 9.15
N ARG A 86 8.45 -21.63 8.93
CA ARG A 86 7.18 -22.25 8.57
C ARG A 86 6.46 -21.50 7.47
N ILE A 87 6.10 -22.22 6.42
CA ILE A 87 5.14 -21.75 5.42
C ILE A 87 3.78 -22.37 5.73
N VAL A 88 2.74 -21.55 5.69
CA VAL A 88 1.36 -21.92 5.99
C VAL A 88 0.44 -21.48 4.87
N TRP A 89 -0.59 -22.29 4.66
CA TRP A 89 -1.81 -21.87 4.02
C TRP A 89 -2.92 -22.00 5.06
N PHE A 90 -3.82 -21.01 5.15
CA PHE A 90 -4.95 -21.10 6.06
C PHE A 90 -6.21 -20.48 5.46
N ARG A 91 -7.36 -20.99 5.91
CA ARG A 91 -8.68 -20.43 5.63
C ARG A 91 -9.42 -20.23 6.94
N ARG A 92 -9.93 -19.02 7.17
CA ARG A 92 -10.80 -18.66 8.30
C ARG A 92 -12.20 -18.38 7.76
N ASP A 93 -13.21 -18.85 8.48
CA ASP A 93 -14.61 -18.53 8.16
C ASP A 93 -14.99 -17.21 8.84
N PRO A 94 -15.46 -16.17 8.12
CA PRO A 94 -15.64 -14.82 8.66
C PRO A 94 -16.65 -14.68 9.80
N GLY A 95 -17.60 -15.61 9.94
CA GLY A 95 -18.71 -15.53 10.90
C GLY A 95 -18.46 -16.16 12.28
N GLY A 96 -17.25 -16.63 12.60
CA GLY A 96 -16.94 -17.26 13.89
C GLY A 96 -17.51 -18.67 14.12
N ASP A 97 -18.58 -19.06 13.41
CA ASP A 97 -19.24 -20.37 13.47
C ASP A 97 -19.26 -21.09 12.11
N GLY A 98 -18.09 -21.52 11.61
CA GLY A 98 -18.00 -22.22 10.32
C GLY A 98 -18.72 -23.58 10.28
N PRO A 99 -18.80 -24.25 9.11
CA PRO A 99 -19.67 -25.41 8.89
C PRO A 99 -19.20 -26.64 9.69
N PRO A 100 -20.13 -27.52 10.10
CA PRO A 100 -19.78 -28.83 10.65
C PRO A 100 -19.13 -29.68 9.57
N ALA A 101 -18.00 -30.30 9.90
CA ALA A 101 -17.32 -31.25 9.04
C ALA A 101 -17.05 -32.55 9.80
N ASP A 102 -17.06 -33.68 9.10
CA ASP A 102 -16.68 -34.99 9.65
C ASP A 102 -15.15 -35.19 9.59
N SER A 103 -14.51 -34.67 8.55
CA SER A 103 -13.04 -34.64 8.44
C SER A 103 -12.52 -33.54 7.52
N VAL A 104 -11.25 -33.19 7.69
CA VAL A 104 -10.47 -32.35 6.79
C VAL A 104 -9.30 -33.17 6.26
N THR A 105 -9.10 -33.19 4.95
CA THR A 105 -8.00 -33.91 4.29
C THR A 105 -7.19 -32.96 3.41
N ALA A 106 -5.87 -33.02 3.52
CA ALA A 106 -4.99 -32.40 2.54
C ALA A 106 -4.13 -33.43 1.82
N THR A 107 -4.01 -33.28 0.51
CA THR A 107 -3.08 -34.01 -0.35
C THR A 107 -2.16 -33.05 -1.08
N ALA A 108 -0.95 -33.48 -1.40
CA ALA A 108 0.00 -32.69 -2.17
C ALA A 108 1.09 -33.57 -2.77
N ARG A 109 1.70 -33.13 -3.88
CA ARG A 109 2.92 -33.72 -4.42
C ARG A 109 4.09 -32.80 -4.13
N LEU A 110 5.15 -33.34 -3.55
CA LEU A 110 6.29 -32.54 -3.07
C LEU A 110 7.61 -33.10 -3.58
N ARG A 111 8.50 -32.24 -4.06
CA ARG A 111 9.88 -32.60 -4.40
C ARG A 111 10.86 -31.63 -3.77
N VAL A 112 11.84 -32.13 -3.01
CA VAL A 112 12.90 -31.28 -2.46
C VAL A 112 13.94 -31.01 -3.55
N VAL A 113 14.36 -29.75 -3.72
CA VAL A 113 15.30 -29.33 -4.77
C VAL A 113 16.60 -28.72 -4.24
N GLY A 114 16.61 -28.25 -2.99
CA GLY A 114 17.81 -27.67 -2.36
C GLY A 114 17.77 -27.77 -0.85
N THR A 115 18.94 -27.93 -0.22
CA THR A 115 19.11 -27.86 1.24
C THR A 115 20.50 -27.37 1.61
N SER A 116 20.62 -26.57 2.67
CA SER A 116 21.93 -26.12 3.17
C SER A 116 22.64 -27.16 4.06
N THR A 117 21.93 -28.20 4.52
CA THR A 117 22.45 -29.21 5.48
C THR A 117 22.89 -30.54 4.85
N GLY A 118 22.95 -30.64 3.53
CA GLY A 118 23.32 -31.88 2.84
C GLY A 118 22.34 -33.05 3.05
N GLY A 119 21.09 -32.77 3.45
CA GLY A 119 20.03 -33.78 3.59
C GLY A 119 19.76 -34.27 5.02
N ARG A 120 20.40 -33.69 6.04
CA ARG A 120 20.27 -34.12 7.45
C ARG A 120 19.08 -33.51 8.21
N GLY A 121 18.33 -32.58 7.61
CA GLY A 121 17.18 -31.95 8.27
C GLY A 121 15.84 -32.65 8.02
N ARG A 122 14.79 -32.26 8.76
CA ARG A 122 13.44 -32.82 8.71
C ARG A 122 12.40 -31.80 8.26
N LEU A 123 11.72 -32.08 7.14
CA LEU A 123 10.55 -31.32 6.68
C LEU A 123 9.27 -31.94 7.25
N ASP A 124 8.52 -31.21 8.06
CA ASP A 124 7.25 -31.63 8.64
C ASP A 124 6.07 -30.95 7.91
N VAL A 125 5.16 -31.76 7.37
CA VAL A 125 3.92 -31.31 6.73
C VAL A 125 2.73 -31.66 7.61
N CYS A 126 1.94 -30.68 8.02
CA CYS A 126 0.83 -30.86 8.96
C CYS A 126 -0.47 -30.24 8.45
N VAL A 127 -1.58 -30.96 8.65
CA VAL A 127 -2.95 -30.43 8.54
C VAL A 127 -3.48 -30.18 9.94
N LEU A 128 -4.02 -28.99 10.18
CA LEU A 128 -4.58 -28.56 11.46
C LEU A 128 -6.04 -28.11 11.25
N ALA A 129 -6.94 -28.60 12.09
CA ALA A 129 -8.33 -28.19 12.16
C ALA A 129 -8.61 -27.56 13.53
N TYR A 130 -8.99 -26.28 13.53
CA TYR A 130 -9.45 -25.56 14.71
C TYR A 130 -10.97 -25.70 14.81
N LEU A 131 -11.45 -26.11 15.97
CA LEU A 131 -12.85 -26.45 16.20
C LEU A 131 -13.46 -25.47 17.20
N ALA A 132 -14.71 -25.07 16.96
CA ALA A 132 -15.43 -24.19 17.88
C ALA A 132 -15.48 -24.80 19.29
N GLY A 133 -15.07 -24.02 20.30
CA GLY A 133 -15.00 -24.45 21.70
C GLY A 133 -13.79 -25.30 22.10
N GLU A 134 -12.82 -25.57 21.21
CA GLU A 134 -11.54 -26.21 21.58
C GLU A 134 -10.39 -25.17 21.63
N ARG A 135 -9.60 -25.16 22.71
CA ARG A 135 -8.44 -24.26 22.86
C ARG A 135 -7.26 -24.63 21.95
N ALA A 136 -7.13 -25.90 21.57
CA ALA A 136 -6.03 -26.41 20.74
C ALA A 136 -6.56 -27.08 19.46
N PRO A 137 -5.88 -26.92 18.31
CA PRO A 137 -6.28 -27.57 17.08
C PRO A 137 -6.00 -29.07 17.10
N ARG A 138 -6.88 -29.83 16.46
CA ARG A 138 -6.57 -31.22 16.09
C ARG A 138 -5.61 -31.20 14.91
N ARG A 139 -4.56 -32.02 14.95
CA ARG A 139 -3.50 -32.01 13.93
C ARG A 139 -3.07 -33.40 13.49
N SER A 140 -2.71 -33.53 12.21
CA SER A 140 -2.13 -34.74 11.62
C SER A 140 -0.89 -34.35 10.81
N CYS A 141 0.28 -34.90 11.13
CA CYS A 141 1.57 -34.50 10.57
C CYS A 141 2.29 -35.66 9.87
N ARG A 142 3.12 -35.36 8.87
CA ARG A 142 4.07 -36.29 8.22
C ARG A 142 5.44 -35.67 8.17
N ALA A 143 6.45 -36.38 8.65
CA ALA A 143 7.84 -36.07 8.30
C ALA A 143 8.11 -36.56 6.86
N VAL A 144 8.68 -35.70 6.04
CA VAL A 144 9.04 -35.97 4.65
C VAL A 144 10.55 -36.15 4.55
N PRO A 145 11.04 -37.28 4.01
CA PRO A 145 12.46 -37.49 3.78
C PRO A 145 13.01 -36.43 2.81
N VAL A 146 14.21 -35.93 3.10
CA VAL A 146 14.89 -34.91 2.30
C VAL A 146 15.69 -35.60 1.19
N ASP A 147 14.99 -36.11 0.18
CA ASP A 147 15.55 -36.75 -1.02
C ASP A 147 15.35 -35.85 -2.24
N ARG A 148 16.46 -35.45 -2.89
CA ARG A 148 16.45 -34.52 -4.02
C ARG A 148 16.01 -35.15 -5.35
N ARG A 149 15.87 -36.48 -5.42
CA ARG A 149 15.57 -37.20 -6.68
C ARG A 149 14.13 -37.73 -6.78
N ARG A 150 13.32 -37.60 -5.73
CA ARG A 150 12.00 -38.26 -5.65
C ARG A 150 10.88 -37.27 -5.38
N VAL A 151 9.79 -37.40 -6.13
CA VAL A 151 8.49 -36.77 -5.80
C VAL A 151 7.78 -37.64 -4.75
N VAL A 152 7.29 -37.01 -3.69
CA VAL A 152 6.58 -37.65 -2.58
C VAL A 152 5.13 -37.22 -2.58
N ASP A 153 4.21 -38.18 -2.68
CA ASP A 153 2.78 -37.94 -2.52
C ASP A 153 2.42 -37.93 -1.02
N LEU A 154 1.79 -36.85 -0.60
CA LEU A 154 1.38 -36.59 0.77
C LEU A 154 -0.15 -36.69 0.88
N SER A 155 -0.62 -37.33 1.95
CA SER A 155 -2.03 -37.35 2.31
C SER A 155 -2.17 -37.37 3.83
N ARG A 156 -2.93 -36.42 4.36
CA ARG A 156 -3.17 -36.26 5.79
C ARG A 156 -4.61 -35.87 6.06
N THR A 157 -5.24 -36.61 6.96
CA THR A 157 -6.63 -36.39 7.37
C THR A 157 -6.70 -36.12 8.88
N VAL A 158 -7.54 -35.16 9.25
CA VAL A 158 -7.94 -34.86 10.64
C VAL A 158 -9.43 -35.15 10.78
N ARG A 159 -9.80 -36.03 11.71
CA ARG A 159 -11.21 -36.28 12.04
C ARG A 159 -11.71 -35.23 13.02
N THR A 160 -12.77 -34.54 12.63
CA THR A 160 -13.38 -33.43 13.38
C THR A 160 -14.63 -33.88 14.13
N GLY A 161 -15.24 -35.00 13.72
CA GLY A 161 -16.34 -35.63 14.44
C GLY A 161 -17.65 -34.85 14.33
N GLY A 162 -17.91 -34.22 13.19
CA GLY A 162 -19.11 -33.42 12.93
C GLY A 162 -19.09 -32.03 13.58
N ARG A 163 -17.99 -31.65 14.23
CA ARG A 163 -17.86 -30.34 14.89
C ARG A 163 -17.63 -29.21 13.87
N ARG A 164 -18.07 -28.01 14.25
CA ARG A 164 -17.87 -26.77 13.48
C ARG A 164 -16.39 -26.39 13.39
N LEU A 165 -15.94 -26.13 12.17
CA LEU A 165 -14.59 -25.65 11.86
C LEU A 165 -14.54 -24.12 11.99
N THR A 166 -13.56 -23.59 12.72
CA THR A 166 -13.31 -22.14 12.78
C THR A 166 -12.13 -21.72 11.91
N ARG A 167 -11.15 -22.62 11.74
CA ARG A 167 -9.97 -22.41 10.88
C ARG A 167 -9.39 -23.74 10.43
N VAL A 168 -8.95 -23.80 9.18
CA VAL A 168 -8.13 -24.91 8.64
C VAL A 168 -6.75 -24.37 8.27
N LEU A 169 -5.70 -25.12 8.57
CA LEU A 169 -4.32 -24.71 8.29
C LEU A 169 -3.49 -25.90 7.77
N LEU A 170 -2.87 -25.71 6.61
CA LEU A 170 -1.84 -26.60 6.06
C LEU A 170 -0.48 -25.95 6.31
N ARG A 171 0.47 -26.68 6.91
CA ARG A 171 1.75 -26.16 7.36
C ARG A 171 2.90 -27.01 6.84
N PHE A 172 3.92 -26.34 6.32
CA PHE A 172 5.24 -26.88 6.00
C PHE A 172 6.25 -26.23 6.95
N GLY A 173 6.99 -27.04 7.71
CA GLY A 173 8.02 -26.53 8.61
C GLY A 173 9.30 -27.33 8.50
N TYR A 174 10.44 -26.64 8.55
CA TYR A 174 11.75 -27.28 8.52
C TYR A 174 12.47 -27.12 9.87
N ASP A 175 13.37 -28.03 10.20
CA ASP A 175 14.08 -27.98 11.47
C ASP A 175 15.10 -26.83 11.55
N ARG A 176 15.61 -26.57 12.77
CA ARG A 176 16.48 -25.43 13.07
C ARG A 176 17.93 -25.61 12.61
N ARG A 177 18.24 -26.49 11.65
CA ARG A 177 19.65 -26.77 11.28
C ARG A 177 20.06 -26.20 9.93
N GLY A 178 19.15 -25.57 9.18
CA GLY A 178 19.46 -24.87 7.92
C GLY A 178 18.20 -24.55 7.14
N SER A 179 18.31 -24.40 5.81
CA SER A 179 17.21 -24.07 4.91
C SER A 179 16.89 -25.21 3.94
N ILE A 180 15.66 -25.22 3.46
CA ILE A 180 15.17 -26.19 2.46
C ILE A 180 14.41 -25.47 1.35
N THR A 181 14.64 -25.88 0.12
CA THR A 181 13.81 -25.51 -1.02
C THR A 181 13.06 -26.75 -1.51
N ALA A 182 11.74 -26.65 -1.58
CA ALA A 182 10.85 -27.68 -2.11
C ALA A 182 9.95 -27.11 -3.21
N ILE A 183 9.58 -27.96 -4.15
CA ILE A 183 8.56 -27.71 -5.17
C ILE A 183 7.30 -28.46 -4.76
N LEU A 184 6.15 -27.80 -4.84
CA LEU A 184 4.85 -28.30 -4.43
C LEU A 184 3.85 -28.14 -5.58
N ASP A 185 3.01 -29.15 -5.78
CA ASP A 185 2.04 -29.21 -6.87
C ASP A 185 0.90 -30.19 -6.53
N ASP A 186 -0.16 -30.18 -7.34
CA ASP A 186 -1.37 -31.00 -7.16
C ASP A 186 -1.89 -30.99 -5.71
N VAL A 187 -1.97 -29.79 -5.11
CA VAL A 187 -2.40 -29.60 -3.72
C VAL A 187 -3.91 -29.56 -3.65
N HIS A 188 -4.49 -30.40 -2.81
CA HIS A 188 -5.90 -30.35 -2.48
C HIS A 188 -6.08 -30.22 -0.98
N VAL A 189 -6.96 -29.33 -0.55
CA VAL A 189 -7.37 -29.21 0.84
C VAL A 189 -8.89 -29.26 0.87
N GLY A 190 -9.44 -30.43 1.16
CA GLY A 190 -10.89 -30.66 1.15
C GLY A 190 -11.44 -30.97 2.53
N MET A 191 -12.66 -30.54 2.80
CA MET A 191 -13.44 -31.01 3.94
C MET A 191 -14.58 -31.93 3.49
N VAL A 192 -14.95 -32.89 4.33
CA VAL A 192 -16.12 -33.75 4.12
C VAL A 192 -17.19 -33.34 5.12
N ARG A 193 -18.39 -32.96 4.63
CA ARG A 193 -19.55 -32.62 5.45
C ARG A 193 -20.76 -33.46 5.06
N ARG A 194 -21.69 -33.66 5.98
CA ARG A 194 -22.95 -34.39 5.70
C ARG A 194 -23.88 -33.48 4.91
N THR A 195 -24.49 -34.01 3.85
CA THR A 195 -25.54 -33.29 3.15
C THR A 195 -26.83 -33.35 3.98
N PRO A 196 -27.51 -32.23 4.22
CA PRO A 196 -28.82 -32.27 4.87
C PRO A 196 -29.76 -33.10 3.98
N VAL A 197 -30.31 -34.18 4.53
CA VAL A 197 -31.35 -34.96 3.84
C VAL A 197 -32.57 -34.05 3.75
N GLN A 198 -32.91 -33.60 2.54
CA GLN A 198 -34.19 -32.93 2.31
C GLN A 198 -35.34 -33.84 2.79
N PRO A 199 -36.28 -33.36 3.63
CA PRO A 199 -37.48 -34.12 3.91
C PRO A 199 -38.25 -34.34 2.60
N ARG A 200 -38.55 -35.61 2.27
CA ARG A 200 -39.36 -35.95 1.10
C ARG A 200 -40.72 -35.24 1.16
N PRO A 201 -41.28 -34.79 0.02
CA PRO A 201 -42.67 -34.34 -0.05
C PRO A 201 -43.60 -35.44 0.48
N GLN A 202 -44.56 -35.08 1.33
CA GLN A 202 -45.58 -36.02 1.80
C GLN A 202 -46.42 -36.52 0.60
N PRO A 203 -46.63 -37.83 0.44
CA PRO A 203 -47.49 -38.38 -0.61
C PRO A 203 -48.97 -38.16 -0.30
N GLU A 204 -49.75 -37.80 -1.32
CA GLU A 204 -51.22 -37.84 -1.29
C GLU A 204 -51.77 -39.25 -0.96
N PRO A 205 -52.92 -39.37 -0.29
CA PRO A 205 -53.45 -40.66 0.13
C PRO A 205 -54.15 -41.41 -1.03
N ARG A 206 -53.77 -42.68 -1.24
CA ARG A 206 -54.59 -43.66 -1.96
C ARG A 206 -54.57 -45.05 -1.29
N PRO A 207 -55.65 -45.83 -1.46
CA PRO A 207 -56.12 -46.82 -0.49
C PRO A 207 -55.50 -48.21 -0.66
N GLN A 208 -55.53 -49.02 0.42
CA GLN A 208 -55.38 -50.48 0.33
C GLN A 208 -56.48 -51.25 1.09
N PRO A 209 -56.76 -52.50 0.64
CA PRO A 209 -57.89 -53.33 1.03
C PRO A 209 -57.58 -54.30 2.19
N GLU A 210 -58.66 -54.92 2.68
CA GLU A 210 -58.82 -55.79 3.86
C GLU A 210 -57.89 -57.02 3.98
N PRO A 211 -57.50 -57.40 5.21
CA PRO A 211 -57.22 -58.78 5.60
C PRO A 211 -58.45 -59.49 6.21
N GLN A 212 -58.62 -60.75 5.79
CA GLN A 212 -59.65 -61.73 6.14
C GLN A 212 -59.70 -62.17 7.63
N PRO A 213 -60.77 -62.87 8.05
CA PRO A 213 -61.35 -62.80 9.39
C PRO A 213 -60.83 -63.84 10.39
N GLN A 214 -60.92 -63.51 11.68
CA GLN A 214 -61.08 -64.48 12.76
C GLN A 214 -62.20 -64.06 13.74
N PRO A 215 -62.83 -65.02 14.42
CA PRO A 215 -64.27 -65.01 14.72
C PRO A 215 -64.69 -64.29 16.01
N GLN A 216 -65.95 -63.82 15.98
CA GLN A 216 -66.72 -63.26 17.11
C GLN A 216 -66.73 -64.21 18.33
N PRO A 217 -66.83 -63.68 19.57
CA PRO A 217 -68.19 -63.50 20.13
C PRO A 217 -68.41 -62.38 21.17
N LYS A 218 -69.65 -61.89 21.07
CA LYS A 218 -70.62 -61.41 22.08
C LYS A 218 -70.64 -59.95 22.55
N PRO A 219 -71.85 -59.35 22.69
CA PRO A 219 -72.04 -57.92 22.89
C PRO A 219 -72.51 -57.52 24.29
N GLN A 220 -72.45 -56.19 24.49
CA GLN A 220 -73.08 -55.32 25.49
C GLN A 220 -72.45 -55.24 26.90
N PRO A 221 -72.69 -54.13 27.65
CA PRO A 221 -73.38 -52.87 27.31
C PRO A 221 -72.62 -51.57 27.67
N ASP A 222 -73.05 -50.45 27.07
CA ASP A 222 -72.87 -49.07 27.56
C ASP A 222 -73.38 -48.95 29.01
N PRO A 223 -72.80 -48.12 29.91
CA PRO A 223 -73.28 -46.73 29.94
C PRO A 223 -72.39 -45.64 30.59
N ASN A 224 -72.67 -44.42 30.13
CA ASN A 224 -72.81 -43.13 30.82
C ASN A 224 -71.61 -42.27 31.28
N PRO A 225 -71.75 -40.91 31.16
CA PRO A 225 -70.72 -39.91 31.45
C PRO A 225 -70.91 -39.16 32.79
N GLN A 226 -69.95 -38.24 33.05
CA GLN A 226 -69.77 -37.21 34.10
C GLN A 226 -68.89 -37.60 35.31
N PRO A 227 -68.24 -36.64 36.02
CA PRO A 227 -68.38 -35.16 35.97
C PRO A 227 -67.06 -34.32 35.98
N ASP A 228 -67.25 -33.01 35.78
CA ASP A 228 -66.33 -31.87 35.93
C ASP A 228 -65.66 -31.74 37.32
N PRO A 229 -64.45 -31.17 37.41
CA PRO A 229 -64.17 -30.23 38.51
C PRO A 229 -63.26 -29.03 38.19
N ASN A 230 -63.86 -27.85 38.34
CA ASN A 230 -63.52 -26.67 39.18
C ASN A 230 -62.13 -25.95 39.17
N PRO A 231 -62.09 -24.61 39.36
CA PRO A 231 -60.89 -23.75 39.27
C PRO A 231 -60.36 -23.20 40.62
N GLN A 232 -59.06 -22.81 40.67
CA GLN A 232 -58.43 -21.69 41.42
C GLN A 232 -56.88 -21.84 41.43
N PRO A 233 -56.04 -20.84 41.85
CA PRO A 233 -56.26 -19.39 42.08
C PRO A 233 -55.15 -18.47 41.48
N ASP A 234 -55.47 -17.18 41.44
CA ASP A 234 -54.64 -16.02 41.07
C ASP A 234 -53.54 -15.69 42.11
N PRO A 235 -52.34 -15.24 41.68
CA PRO A 235 -51.69 -14.14 42.41
C PRO A 235 -50.99 -13.08 41.53
N ASN A 236 -51.48 -11.86 41.75
CA ASN A 236 -50.79 -10.56 41.89
C ASN A 236 -50.50 -9.70 40.63
N PRO A 237 -50.96 -8.42 40.62
CA PRO A 237 -50.60 -7.46 39.58
C PRO A 237 -49.11 -7.10 39.64
N GLN A 238 -48.45 -7.17 38.49
CA GLN A 238 -47.13 -6.58 38.29
C GLN A 238 -47.25 -5.04 38.32
N PRO A 239 -46.23 -4.32 38.81
CA PRO A 239 -46.23 -2.85 38.88
C PRO A 239 -46.41 -2.21 37.51
N ASP A 240 -47.18 -1.12 37.48
CA ASP A 240 -47.31 -0.21 36.34
C ASP A 240 -45.92 0.13 35.76
N PRO A 241 -45.72 0.04 34.44
CA PRO A 241 -44.57 0.66 33.79
C PRO A 241 -44.55 2.14 34.14
N ASN A 242 -43.42 2.56 34.70
CA ASN A 242 -43.04 3.95 34.93
C ASN A 242 -43.41 4.81 33.69
N PRO A 243 -44.04 5.99 33.85
CA PRO A 243 -44.36 6.87 32.72
C PRO A 243 -43.13 7.12 31.85
N ASP A 244 -43.34 6.94 30.54
CA ASP A 244 -42.39 7.21 29.46
C ASP A 244 -41.73 8.59 29.68
N PRO A 245 -40.39 8.69 29.76
CA PRO A 245 -39.72 9.98 29.87
C PRO A 245 -40.10 10.84 28.66
N ASP A 246 -40.59 12.04 28.96
CA ASP A 246 -40.96 13.10 28.02
C ASP A 246 -40.01 13.12 26.80
N PRO A 247 -40.49 12.88 25.56
CA PRO A 247 -39.64 12.92 24.39
C PRO A 247 -39.15 14.35 24.21
N GLY A 248 -37.93 14.62 24.68
CA GLY A 248 -37.31 15.93 24.59
C GLY A 248 -37.31 16.50 23.16
N PRO A 249 -36.93 17.78 23.00
CA PRO A 249 -37.22 18.56 21.81
C PRO A 249 -36.74 17.88 20.53
N ARG A 250 -37.69 17.53 19.65
CA ARG A 250 -37.43 17.06 18.28
C ARG A 250 -37.14 18.27 17.38
N PRO A 251 -36.30 18.13 16.34
CA PRO A 251 -36.13 19.20 15.38
C PRO A 251 -37.48 19.50 14.68
N PRO A 252 -37.76 20.76 14.33
CA PRO A 252 -38.98 21.12 13.63
C PRO A 252 -39.01 20.43 12.26
N VAL A 253 -40.17 19.85 11.90
CA VAL A 253 -40.40 19.18 10.62
C VAL A 253 -41.31 20.08 9.76
N PRO A 254 -40.80 20.69 8.67
CA PRO A 254 -41.61 21.49 7.77
C PRO A 254 -42.71 20.68 7.08
N ASP A 255 -43.80 21.34 6.67
CA ASP A 255 -44.86 20.73 5.86
C ASP A 255 -44.29 20.16 4.56
N GLY A 256 -44.53 18.86 4.31
CA GLY A 256 -43.97 18.14 3.16
C GLY A 256 -42.68 17.37 3.44
N SER A 257 -42.12 17.49 4.64
CA SER A 257 -40.96 16.72 5.10
C SER A 257 -41.36 15.63 6.11
N GLU A 258 -40.42 14.75 6.42
CA GLU A 258 -40.50 13.70 7.45
C GLU A 258 -39.19 13.62 8.22
N LEU A 259 -39.27 13.14 9.46
CA LEU A 259 -38.13 12.97 10.36
C LEU A 259 -37.74 11.50 10.40
N VAL A 260 -36.50 11.20 10.03
CA VAL A 260 -35.92 9.85 10.11
C VAL A 260 -34.83 9.84 11.17
N ASP A 261 -34.84 8.85 12.05
CA ASP A 261 -33.76 8.62 13.00
C ASP A 261 -32.89 7.43 12.57
N LEU A 262 -31.59 7.67 12.48
CA LEU A 262 -30.61 6.69 11.99
C LEU A 262 -29.98 5.87 13.12
N ILE A 263 -30.38 6.11 14.37
CA ILE A 263 -29.94 5.37 15.55
C ILE A 263 -31.14 4.65 16.17
N ALA A 264 -31.20 3.33 15.95
CA ALA A 264 -32.30 2.51 16.42
C ALA A 264 -32.22 2.17 17.93
N ASP A 265 -31.01 1.95 18.45
CA ASP A 265 -30.73 1.73 19.88
C ASP A 265 -30.07 2.98 20.46
N ASN A 266 -30.89 4.01 20.68
CA ASN A 266 -30.44 5.32 21.15
C ASN A 266 -30.10 5.34 22.66
N GLY A 267 -30.64 4.40 23.44
CA GLY A 267 -30.32 4.19 24.86
C GLY A 267 -29.12 3.28 25.11
N PHE A 268 -28.68 2.53 24.09
CA PHE A 268 -27.52 1.61 24.16
C PHE A 268 -27.67 0.45 25.15
N GLU A 269 -28.90 0.00 25.37
CA GLU A 269 -29.23 -1.10 26.28
C GLU A 269 -28.84 -2.47 25.71
N SER A 270 -28.67 -2.57 24.39
CA SER A 270 -28.45 -3.84 23.70
C SER A 270 -27.27 -3.84 22.71
N SER A 271 -26.81 -2.66 22.30
CA SER A 271 -25.68 -2.48 21.39
C SER A 271 -24.99 -1.12 21.58
N VAL A 272 -23.87 -0.91 20.88
CA VAL A 272 -23.26 0.42 20.71
C VAL A 272 -23.88 1.21 19.54
N ALA A 273 -25.01 0.76 19.00
CA ALA A 273 -25.72 1.33 17.86
C ALA A 273 -24.86 1.63 16.61
N GLY A 274 -23.72 0.96 16.46
CA GLY A 274 -22.79 1.16 15.35
C GLY A 274 -21.85 2.37 15.50
N PHE A 275 -21.70 2.93 16.70
CA PHE A 275 -20.59 3.84 16.99
C PHE A 275 -19.28 3.06 16.95
N VAL A 276 -18.33 3.57 16.17
CA VAL A 276 -17.01 2.95 15.99
C VAL A 276 -15.92 4.03 15.98
N PRO A 277 -14.68 3.69 16.36
CA PRO A 277 -13.54 4.56 16.09
C PRO A 277 -13.41 4.80 14.58
N ALA A 278 -13.19 6.04 14.16
CA ALA A 278 -12.98 6.35 12.74
C ALA A 278 -11.67 5.72 12.22
N THR A 279 -10.70 5.48 13.09
CA THR A 279 -9.60 4.52 12.88
C THR A 279 -9.63 3.42 13.96
N PRO A 280 -9.77 2.13 13.60
CA PRO A 280 -10.03 1.04 14.55
C PRO A 280 -8.99 0.81 15.66
N THR A 281 -7.77 1.36 15.53
CA THR A 281 -6.65 1.09 16.45
C THR A 281 -6.12 2.34 17.16
N THR A 282 -6.34 3.53 16.62
CA THR A 282 -5.68 4.76 17.10
C THR A 282 -6.66 5.83 17.56
N ASP A 283 -7.92 5.81 17.11
CA ASP A 283 -8.86 6.88 17.43
C ASP A 283 -9.58 6.69 18.77
N GLY A 284 -9.60 5.46 19.31
CA GLY A 284 -10.23 5.18 20.59
C GLY A 284 -11.11 3.94 20.59
N THR A 285 -12.15 3.95 21.44
CA THR A 285 -13.08 2.83 21.60
C THR A 285 -14.51 3.31 21.86
N ALA A 286 -15.48 2.52 21.39
CA ALA A 286 -16.89 2.66 21.70
C ALA A 286 -17.39 1.33 22.26
N THR A 287 -17.88 1.31 23.49
CA THR A 287 -18.32 0.09 24.18
C THR A 287 -19.53 0.37 25.06
N GLN A 288 -20.41 -0.61 25.24
CA GLN A 288 -21.47 -0.50 26.24
C GLN A 288 -20.87 -0.54 27.64
N THR A 289 -21.41 0.27 28.55
CA THR A 289 -21.00 0.31 29.95
C THR A 289 -22.22 0.27 30.87
N ALA A 290 -22.14 -0.59 31.89
CA ALA A 290 -23.07 -0.56 33.03
C ALA A 290 -22.50 0.27 34.20
N ILE A 291 -21.30 0.85 34.02
CA ILE A 291 -20.66 1.70 35.02
C ILE A 291 -21.18 3.11 34.83
N ASN A 292 -21.90 3.62 35.85
CA ASN A 292 -22.50 4.95 35.87
C ASN A 292 -23.26 5.27 34.56
N PRO A 293 -24.30 4.50 34.19
CA PRO A 293 -25.13 4.84 33.03
C PRO A 293 -25.85 6.18 33.26
N ILE A 294 -26.22 6.86 32.19
CA ILE A 294 -26.99 8.11 32.25
C ILE A 294 -28.48 7.79 32.46
N ALA A 295 -29.00 6.81 31.74
CA ALA A 295 -30.33 6.23 31.91
C ALA A 295 -30.26 4.69 31.73
N GLY A 296 -31.30 3.99 32.19
CA GLY A 296 -31.43 2.53 32.01
C GLY A 296 -30.34 1.68 32.66
N GLN A 297 -30.05 0.49 32.09
CA GLN A 297 -29.07 -0.46 32.64
C GLN A 297 -27.68 -0.30 32.01
N GLN A 298 -27.61 0.23 30.79
CA GLN A 298 -26.36 0.44 30.07
C GLN A 298 -26.40 1.75 29.29
N SER A 299 -25.24 2.38 29.12
CA SER A 299 -25.07 3.51 28.21
C SER A 299 -23.87 3.27 27.30
N LEU A 300 -23.66 4.13 26.30
CA LEU A 300 -22.47 4.10 25.47
C LEU A 300 -21.30 4.78 26.19
N SER A 301 -20.18 4.08 26.34
CA SER A 301 -18.88 4.69 26.70
C SER A 301 -18.07 4.95 25.45
N VAL A 302 -17.74 6.22 25.19
CA VAL A 302 -16.82 6.64 24.14
C VAL A 302 -15.50 7.08 24.77
N THR A 303 -14.40 6.52 24.31
CA THR A 303 -13.06 7.00 24.66
C THR A 303 -12.38 7.44 23.38
N ALA A 304 -12.06 8.73 23.25
CA ALA A 304 -11.26 9.25 22.15
C ALA A 304 -9.79 9.33 22.60
N GLN A 305 -8.89 8.81 21.76
CA GLN A 305 -7.43 8.85 21.93
C GLN A 305 -6.85 10.13 21.31
N THR A 306 -5.52 10.21 21.17
CA THR A 306 -4.81 11.40 20.66
C THR A 306 -5.27 11.72 19.24
N PHE A 307 -5.87 12.90 19.06
CA PHE A 307 -6.53 13.29 17.79
C PHE A 307 -7.63 12.33 17.32
N GLY A 308 -8.15 11.53 18.25
CA GLY A 308 -9.05 10.42 17.97
C GLY A 308 -10.50 10.86 17.75
N ARG A 309 -11.21 10.09 16.92
CA ARG A 309 -12.62 10.31 16.57
C ARG A 309 -13.43 9.05 16.73
N ILE A 310 -14.57 9.14 17.40
CA ILE A 310 -15.59 8.08 17.44
C ILE A 310 -16.79 8.58 16.64
N VAL A 311 -17.28 7.77 15.69
CA VAL A 311 -18.32 8.18 14.75
C VAL A 311 -19.43 7.14 14.67
N LYS A 312 -20.66 7.63 14.55
CA LYS A 312 -21.76 6.90 13.92
C LYS A 312 -21.91 7.46 12.52
N PHE A 313 -21.61 6.62 11.54
CA PHE A 313 -21.66 6.94 10.12
C PHE A 313 -22.90 6.30 9.49
N HIS A 314 -23.60 7.05 8.64
CA HIS A 314 -24.64 6.54 7.79
C HIS A 314 -24.39 6.99 6.35
N ASP A 315 -24.22 6.00 5.48
CA ASP A 315 -23.99 6.16 4.05
C ASP A 315 -25.30 5.94 3.31
N TYR A 316 -25.69 6.88 2.47
CA TYR A 316 -26.85 6.70 1.61
C TYR A 316 -26.51 6.13 0.24
N GLY A 317 -25.23 6.15 -0.18
CA GLY A 317 -24.81 5.87 -1.54
C GLY A 317 -25.08 7.04 -2.50
N PHE A 318 -24.27 7.12 -3.57
CA PHE A 318 -24.37 8.19 -4.57
C PHE A 318 -25.74 8.20 -5.25
N GLY A 319 -26.37 9.38 -5.33
CA GLY A 319 -27.72 9.57 -5.87
C GLY A 319 -28.88 9.08 -5.00
N ALA A 320 -28.61 8.22 -4.01
CA ALA A 320 -29.63 7.52 -3.23
C ALA A 320 -30.01 8.22 -1.92
N GLY A 321 -29.21 9.18 -1.45
CA GLY A 321 -29.56 9.98 -0.28
C GLY A 321 -30.76 10.91 -0.50
N PRO A 322 -31.51 11.23 0.56
CA PRO A 322 -32.70 12.06 0.47
C PRO A 322 -32.34 13.53 0.22
N LEU A 323 -33.31 14.30 -0.28
CA LEU A 323 -33.25 15.77 -0.18
C LEU A 323 -33.59 16.13 1.27
N ALA A 324 -32.61 16.65 2.01
CA ALA A 324 -32.78 16.95 3.42
C ALA A 324 -32.75 18.46 3.69
N ASP A 325 -33.65 18.91 4.56
CA ASP A 325 -33.67 20.27 5.07
C ASP A 325 -32.65 20.42 6.22
N SER A 326 -32.46 19.38 7.05
CA SER A 326 -31.44 19.41 8.10
C SER A 326 -30.99 18.03 8.58
N VAL A 327 -29.82 18.02 9.23
CA VAL A 327 -29.24 16.87 9.93
C VAL A 327 -28.99 17.26 11.39
N THR A 328 -29.66 16.60 12.33
CA THR A 328 -29.62 16.94 13.75
C THR A 328 -29.06 15.81 14.60
N VAL A 329 -28.00 16.11 15.35
CA VAL A 329 -27.51 15.25 16.44
C VAL A 329 -28.16 15.65 17.75
N ARG A 330 -28.71 14.68 18.49
CA ARG A 330 -29.16 14.86 19.86
C ARG A 330 -28.54 13.79 20.75
N ALA A 331 -28.06 14.13 21.93
CA ALA A 331 -27.61 13.13 22.91
C ALA A 331 -27.50 13.73 24.32
N LYS A 332 -27.67 12.89 25.34
CA LYS A 332 -27.24 13.18 26.71
C LYS A 332 -25.81 12.73 26.88
N VAL A 333 -24.92 13.66 27.25
CA VAL A 333 -23.48 13.39 27.37
C VAL A 333 -22.96 13.82 28.72
N ARG A 334 -22.20 12.95 29.38
CA ARG A 334 -21.42 13.26 30.57
C ARG A 334 -19.96 12.93 30.30
N VAL A 335 -19.08 13.94 30.39
CA VAL A 335 -17.65 13.77 30.14
C VAL A 335 -16.97 13.34 31.43
N GLU A 336 -16.61 12.06 31.50
CA GLU A 336 -16.19 11.38 32.74
C GLU A 336 -14.77 11.75 33.15
N SER A 337 -13.81 11.69 32.23
CA SER A 337 -12.40 11.91 32.56
C SER A 337 -11.56 12.25 31.33
N ALA A 338 -10.38 12.81 31.57
CA ALA A 338 -9.35 13.00 30.56
C ALA A 338 -7.96 12.73 31.14
N SER A 339 -7.04 12.38 30.24
CA SER A 339 -5.62 12.14 30.53
C SER A 339 -4.86 13.35 31.13
N ALA A 340 -5.32 14.57 30.88
CA ALA A 340 -4.80 15.79 31.51
C ALA A 340 -5.90 16.86 31.66
N PRO A 341 -5.75 17.81 32.61
CA PRO A 341 -6.69 18.92 32.80
C PRO A 341 -6.81 19.82 31.55
N GLY A 342 -7.97 20.45 31.37
CA GLY A 342 -8.20 21.44 30.31
C GLY A 342 -8.62 20.88 28.95
N LYS A 343 -8.62 19.55 28.77
CA LYS A 343 -9.11 18.89 27.56
C LYS A 343 -10.63 19.01 27.41
N GLN A 344 -11.09 19.08 26.17
CA GLN A 344 -12.52 19.18 25.83
C GLN A 344 -12.89 18.13 24.79
N LEU A 345 -14.07 17.53 24.95
CA LEU A 345 -14.65 16.61 23.98
C LEU A 345 -15.48 17.43 22.99
N GLN A 346 -15.16 17.36 21.71
CA GLN A 346 -15.95 18.00 20.67
C GLN A 346 -16.98 17.01 20.11
N ILE A 347 -18.23 17.46 20.00
CA ILE A 347 -19.34 16.69 19.44
C ILE A 347 -19.83 17.42 18.20
N CYS A 348 -20.07 16.71 17.09
CA CYS A 348 -20.48 17.32 15.84
C CYS A 348 -21.63 16.56 15.16
N SER A 349 -22.55 17.33 14.58
CA SER A 349 -23.43 16.89 13.48
C SER A 349 -22.76 17.27 12.17
N ILE A 350 -22.59 16.30 11.27
CA ILE A 350 -21.88 16.48 10.00
C ILE A 350 -22.72 15.92 8.85
N ALA A 351 -22.76 16.64 7.74
CA ALA A 351 -23.38 16.18 6.50
C ALA A 351 -22.42 16.39 5.31
N TYR A 352 -22.37 15.40 4.44
CA TYR A 352 -21.80 15.50 3.10
C TYR A 352 -22.96 15.64 2.11
N LEU A 353 -22.81 16.55 1.16
CA LEU A 353 -23.84 16.87 0.17
C LEU A 353 -23.36 16.35 -1.18
N GLN A 354 -24.25 15.87 -2.03
CA GLN A 354 -23.83 15.31 -3.32
C GLN A 354 -23.27 16.36 -4.29
N ILE A 355 -23.50 17.64 -4.01
CA ILE A 355 -23.01 18.74 -4.83
C ILE A 355 -21.50 19.01 -4.65
N ASP A 356 -20.94 18.66 -3.48
CA ASP A 356 -19.53 18.88 -3.17
C ASP A 356 -19.03 17.92 -2.07
N SER A 357 -17.77 17.48 -2.17
CA SER A 357 -17.19 16.58 -1.17
C SER A 357 -16.73 17.31 0.11
N VAL A 358 -17.24 18.51 0.37
CA VAL A 358 -16.84 19.31 1.53
C VAL A 358 -17.84 19.05 2.67
N PRO A 359 -17.38 18.50 3.81
CA PRO A 359 -18.28 18.28 4.94
C PRO A 359 -18.79 19.61 5.48
N ARG A 360 -20.10 19.73 5.65
CA ARG A 360 -20.71 20.77 6.49
C ARG A 360 -20.84 20.22 7.89
N SER A 361 -20.55 21.03 8.90
CA SER A 361 -20.64 20.59 10.29
C SER A 361 -21.05 21.70 11.24
N THR A 362 -21.72 21.31 12.31
CA THR A 362 -21.94 22.15 13.49
C THR A 362 -21.51 21.36 14.71
N CYS A 363 -20.73 22.00 15.59
CA CYS A 363 -20.06 21.32 16.69
C CYS A 363 -20.22 22.07 18.02
N GLN A 364 -20.19 21.33 19.12
CA GLN A 364 -20.15 21.84 20.48
C GLN A 364 -19.01 21.16 21.26
N SER A 365 -18.23 21.95 21.99
CA SER A 365 -17.16 21.44 22.86
C SER A 365 -17.65 21.35 24.31
N LEU A 366 -17.41 20.21 24.95
CA LEU A 366 -17.77 19.94 26.34
C LEU A 366 -16.52 19.77 27.20
N PRO A 367 -16.37 20.53 28.30
CA PRO A 367 -15.29 20.31 29.26
C PRO A 367 -15.52 19.02 30.06
N VAL A 368 -14.47 18.54 30.72
CA VAL A 368 -14.57 17.40 31.66
C VAL A 368 -15.35 17.82 32.90
N ASP A 369 -16.50 17.18 33.12
CA ASP A 369 -17.35 17.32 34.30
C ASP A 369 -18.14 16.02 34.49
N SER A 370 -17.65 15.17 35.41
CA SER A 370 -18.24 13.85 35.68
C SER A 370 -19.53 13.91 36.50
N THR A 371 -20.05 15.11 36.81
CA THR A 371 -21.28 15.29 37.58
C THR A 371 -22.42 15.85 36.74
N ARG A 372 -22.09 16.50 35.63
CA ARG A 372 -23.05 17.19 34.77
C ARG A 372 -23.37 16.38 33.52
N ILE A 373 -24.66 16.10 33.32
CA ILE A 373 -25.19 15.62 32.05
C ILE A 373 -25.55 16.84 31.20
N VAL A 374 -25.10 16.86 29.95
CA VAL A 374 -25.40 17.90 28.98
C VAL A 374 -26.29 17.33 27.89
N ASP A 375 -27.47 17.92 27.70
CA ASP A 375 -28.31 17.67 26.52
C ASP A 375 -27.73 18.43 25.32
N VAL A 376 -27.12 17.68 24.41
CA VAL A 376 -26.57 18.19 23.14
C VAL A 376 -27.69 18.18 22.10
N LEU A 377 -27.89 19.29 21.41
CA LEU A 377 -28.79 19.42 20.26
C LEU A 377 -28.10 20.27 19.19
N LEU A 378 -27.68 19.62 18.11
CA LEU A 378 -26.86 20.19 17.05
C LEU A 378 -27.55 20.01 15.71
N THR A 379 -28.24 21.05 15.24
CA THR A 379 -28.91 21.06 13.93
C THR A 379 -28.03 21.72 12.88
N LEU A 380 -27.69 20.96 11.84
CA LEU A 380 -27.01 21.41 10.64
C LEU A 380 -28.05 21.61 9.53
N ASP A 381 -28.16 22.83 9.02
CA ASP A 381 -28.99 23.14 7.84
C ASP A 381 -28.30 22.63 6.57
N THR A 382 -29.02 21.87 5.77
CA THR A 382 -28.53 21.29 4.50
C THR A 382 -29.17 21.94 3.28
N ALA A 383 -29.94 23.01 3.47
CA ALA A 383 -30.55 23.84 2.43
C ALA A 383 -31.40 23.06 1.42
N GLY A 384 -32.04 21.97 1.85
CA GLY A 384 -32.85 21.12 0.99
C GLY A 384 -32.04 20.32 -0.04
N GLN A 385 -30.71 20.22 0.12
CA GLN A 385 -29.81 19.55 -0.80
C GLN A 385 -29.77 18.04 -0.55
N ARG A 386 -29.31 17.30 -1.57
CA ARG A 386 -29.24 15.85 -1.51
C ARG A 386 -28.08 15.41 -0.63
N LEU A 387 -28.38 14.60 0.37
CA LEU A 387 -27.37 14.02 1.25
C LEU A 387 -26.57 12.95 0.50
N ASP A 388 -25.28 12.92 0.80
CA ASP A 388 -24.38 11.81 0.46
C ASP A 388 -24.23 10.92 1.70
N ASN A 389 -23.70 11.49 2.79
CA ASN A 389 -23.50 10.78 4.05
C ASN A 389 -23.74 11.72 5.24
N VAL A 390 -24.10 11.15 6.39
CA VAL A 390 -24.25 11.91 7.65
C VAL A 390 -23.50 11.26 8.80
N LEU A 391 -22.92 12.08 9.68
CA LEU A 391 -22.17 11.61 10.84
C LEU A 391 -22.63 12.28 12.12
N PHE A 392 -22.67 11.46 13.17
CA PHE A 392 -22.57 11.90 14.56
C PHE A 392 -21.16 11.57 15.04
N GLN A 393 -20.35 12.61 15.29
CA GLN A 393 -18.94 12.47 15.69
C GLN A 393 -18.67 12.97 17.12
N PHE A 394 -17.82 12.22 17.83
CA PHE A 394 -17.07 12.63 19.02
C PHE A 394 -15.59 12.76 18.65
N LYS A 395 -14.91 13.81 19.09
CA LYS A 395 -13.52 14.08 18.72
C LYS A 395 -12.73 14.70 19.87
N LEU A 396 -11.47 14.29 20.02
CA LEU A 396 -10.47 15.00 20.81
C LEU A 396 -9.52 15.75 19.86
N ASP A 397 -9.47 17.07 19.93
CA ASP A 397 -8.57 17.91 19.12
C ASP A 397 -7.23 18.18 19.82
N ASP A 398 -6.72 17.19 20.53
CA ASP A 398 -5.53 17.32 21.37
C ASP A 398 -4.87 15.94 21.58
N SER A 399 -3.66 15.95 22.14
CA SER A 399 -2.95 14.75 22.59
C SER A 399 -3.61 14.10 23.82
N GLY A 400 -3.24 12.87 24.15
CA GLY A 400 -3.78 12.11 25.28
C GLY A 400 -5.11 11.41 24.97
N SER A 401 -5.97 11.25 25.97
CA SER A 401 -7.30 10.64 25.85
C SER A 401 -8.37 11.41 26.63
N ILE A 402 -9.63 11.22 26.23
CA ILE A 402 -10.84 11.71 26.90
C ILE A 402 -11.95 10.66 26.81
N THR A 403 -12.69 10.45 27.91
CA THR A 403 -13.76 9.45 28.00
C THR A 403 -15.07 10.13 28.40
N ALA A 404 -16.16 9.74 27.73
CA ALA A 404 -17.51 10.20 28.03
C ALA A 404 -18.52 9.05 28.02
N THR A 405 -19.59 9.22 28.78
CA THR A 405 -20.79 8.38 28.76
C THR A 405 -21.88 9.10 27.96
N VAL A 406 -22.57 8.38 27.09
CA VAL A 406 -23.54 8.90 26.12
C VAL A 406 -24.80 8.05 26.16
N ASP A 407 -25.95 8.71 26.14
CA ASP A 407 -27.28 8.09 26.21
C ASP A 407 -28.31 8.97 25.48
N ASP A 408 -29.51 8.46 25.22
CA ASP A 408 -30.55 9.11 24.41
C ASP A 408 -29.98 9.73 23.10
N ALA A 409 -29.13 8.97 22.39
CA ALA A 409 -28.40 9.44 21.22
C ALA A 409 -29.19 9.25 19.92
N HIS A 410 -29.48 10.34 19.23
CA HIS A 410 -30.24 10.36 17.98
C HIS A 410 -29.43 11.06 16.88
N LEU A 411 -29.55 10.53 15.65
CA LEU A 411 -29.07 11.17 14.44
C LEU A 411 -30.27 11.33 13.50
N PHE A 412 -30.90 12.47 13.61
CA PHE A 412 -32.11 12.81 12.88
C PHE A 412 -31.79 13.43 11.52
N VAL A 413 -32.52 13.01 10.50
CA VAL A 413 -32.54 13.63 9.18
C VAL A 413 -33.96 14.09 8.88
N VAL A 414 -34.12 15.39 8.64
CA VAL A 414 -35.39 15.96 8.18
C VAL A 414 -35.36 15.95 6.65
N GLN A 415 -36.06 15.01 6.04
CA GLN A 415 -36.05 14.78 4.59
C GLN A 415 -37.39 15.09 3.92
N LYS A 416 -37.37 15.49 2.65
CA LYS A 416 -38.59 15.68 1.86
C LYS A 416 -39.27 14.34 1.59
N ARG A 417 -40.59 14.26 1.80
CA ARG A 417 -41.35 13.01 1.59
C ARG A 417 -41.23 12.53 0.15
N GLY A 418 -40.95 11.24 -0.02
CA GLY A 418 -40.83 10.61 -1.34
C GLY A 418 -39.50 10.89 -2.06
N SER A 419 -38.49 11.43 -1.38
CA SER A 419 -37.16 11.67 -1.96
C SER A 419 -36.17 10.48 -1.82
N GLY A 420 -36.61 9.35 -1.26
CA GLY A 420 -35.85 8.10 -1.15
C GLY A 420 -36.07 7.12 -2.33
N PRO A 421 -35.32 6.00 -2.41
CA PRO A 421 -35.34 5.10 -3.57
C PRO A 421 -36.71 4.42 -3.73
N GLY A 422 -37.29 4.47 -4.94
CA GLY A 422 -38.52 3.74 -5.28
C GLY A 422 -38.29 2.23 -5.51
N PRO A 423 -39.34 1.39 -5.45
CA PRO A 423 -39.22 -0.05 -5.68
C PRO A 423 -38.96 -0.38 -7.16
N ASP A 424 -38.00 -1.28 -7.40
CA ASP A 424 -37.48 -1.76 -8.68
C ASP A 424 -38.57 -2.42 -9.58
N PRO A 425 -38.61 -2.17 -10.90
CA PRO A 425 -39.39 -2.97 -11.85
C PRO A 425 -38.56 -4.08 -12.52
N ASP A 426 -39.16 -5.28 -12.61
CA ASP A 426 -38.66 -6.52 -13.23
C ASP A 426 -38.29 -6.40 -14.74
N PRO A 427 -37.50 -7.34 -15.31
CA PRO A 427 -36.89 -7.26 -16.63
C PRO A 427 -37.67 -7.99 -17.74
N ASP A 428 -37.72 -7.43 -18.96
CA ASP A 428 -37.65 -8.09 -20.29
C ASP A 428 -38.09 -7.11 -21.41
N PRO A 429 -37.86 -7.38 -22.72
CA PRO A 429 -36.64 -7.83 -23.41
C PRO A 429 -36.31 -6.93 -24.64
N ASP A 430 -35.08 -7.04 -25.17
CA ASP A 430 -34.60 -6.33 -26.38
C ASP A 430 -35.42 -6.63 -27.67
N PRO A 431 -35.45 -5.71 -28.65
CA PRO A 431 -34.56 -5.83 -29.82
C PRO A 431 -34.02 -4.52 -30.45
N ASP A 432 -32.76 -4.61 -30.89
CA ASP A 432 -31.93 -3.78 -31.82
C ASP A 432 -32.61 -3.28 -33.13
N PRO A 433 -32.01 -2.37 -33.98
CA PRO A 433 -30.58 -2.00 -34.12
C PRO A 433 -30.17 -0.51 -34.36
N ASP A 434 -28.88 -0.23 -34.10
CA ASP A 434 -27.89 0.83 -34.50
C ASP A 434 -28.15 1.76 -35.74
N PRO A 435 -27.46 2.94 -35.93
CA PRO A 435 -26.00 3.17 -35.69
C PRO A 435 -25.46 4.57 -35.24
N ASP A 436 -24.27 4.52 -34.57
CA ASP A 436 -23.11 5.47 -34.55
C ASP A 436 -23.14 6.80 -33.73
N PRO A 437 -21.98 7.38 -33.31
CA PRO A 437 -20.86 6.83 -32.52
C PRO A 437 -20.46 7.70 -31.28
N ASP A 438 -19.70 7.09 -30.37
CA ASP A 438 -18.91 7.64 -29.23
C ASP A 438 -19.62 8.35 -28.05
N PRO A 439 -19.53 7.77 -26.83
CA PRO A 439 -19.57 8.53 -25.57
C PRO A 439 -18.17 8.64 -24.94
N ASP A 440 -17.75 9.90 -24.77
CA ASP A 440 -16.97 10.46 -23.65
C ASP A 440 -16.47 9.47 -22.57
N PRO A 441 -15.14 9.31 -22.36
CA PRO A 441 -14.58 8.43 -21.32
C PRO A 441 -14.73 8.94 -19.88
N SER A 442 -15.45 10.03 -19.63
CA SER A 442 -15.56 10.62 -18.27
C SER A 442 -16.69 10.08 -17.39
N ARG A 443 -17.48 9.09 -17.86
CA ARG A 443 -18.71 8.66 -17.15
C ARG A 443 -18.63 7.42 -16.25
N ASP A 444 -17.51 6.71 -16.16
CA ASP A 444 -17.48 5.41 -15.46
C ASP A 444 -16.88 5.41 -14.03
N LEU A 445 -16.86 6.54 -13.32
CA LEU A 445 -16.24 6.60 -11.97
C LEU A 445 -17.14 7.16 -10.85
N GLU A 446 -18.44 7.35 -11.07
CA GLU A 446 -19.35 7.95 -10.07
C GLU A 446 -20.01 6.97 -9.08
N GLN A 447 -19.61 5.70 -9.00
CA GLN A 447 -20.37 4.66 -8.25
C GLN A 447 -19.70 4.03 -7.01
N SER A 448 -18.63 4.57 -6.42
CA SER A 448 -17.91 3.88 -5.33
C SER A 448 -17.97 4.54 -3.94
N GLY A 449 -19.10 5.13 -3.54
CA GLY A 449 -19.34 5.78 -2.23
C GLY A 449 -18.58 5.16 -1.03
N PHE A 450 -17.41 5.70 -0.70
CA PHE A 450 -16.60 5.32 0.46
C PHE A 450 -15.64 6.46 0.83
N HIS A 451 -15.83 7.18 1.96
CA HIS A 451 -14.76 7.98 2.59
C HIS A 451 -15.05 8.40 4.05
N PRO A 452 -14.03 8.33 4.93
CA PRO A 452 -13.92 9.30 6.02
C PRO A 452 -12.49 9.85 6.21
N ARG A 453 -11.93 10.59 5.23
CA ARG A 453 -10.84 11.57 5.43
C ARG A 453 -10.93 12.74 4.43
N PRO A 454 -10.38 13.93 4.76
CA PRO A 454 -10.52 15.15 3.95
C PRO A 454 -9.69 15.17 2.67
N THR A 455 -8.73 14.27 2.49
CA THR A 455 -7.80 14.29 1.35
C THR A 455 -8.24 13.36 0.22
N ASN A 456 -9.37 13.64 -0.42
CA ASN A 456 -9.62 13.10 -1.76
C ASN A 456 -8.77 13.91 -2.77
N TYR A 457 -8.39 13.35 -3.92
CA TYR A 457 -7.56 14.07 -4.90
C TYR A 457 -8.16 15.43 -5.31
N ARG A 458 -9.50 15.57 -5.28
CA ARG A 458 -10.21 16.84 -5.52
C ARG A 458 -9.86 17.89 -4.47
N SER A 459 -9.69 17.51 -3.21
CA SER A 459 -9.22 18.40 -2.14
C SER A 459 -7.74 18.73 -2.26
N MET A 460 -6.90 17.79 -2.75
CA MET A 460 -5.49 18.07 -3.03
C MET A 460 -5.39 19.10 -4.17
N THR A 461 -6.07 18.84 -5.29
CA THR A 461 -6.16 19.78 -6.41
C THR A 461 -6.77 21.10 -5.96
N ALA A 462 -7.89 21.12 -5.22
CA ALA A 462 -8.51 22.36 -4.76
C ALA A 462 -7.65 23.14 -3.75
N GLU A 463 -6.90 22.46 -2.88
CA GLU A 463 -6.00 23.11 -1.93
C GLU A 463 -4.77 23.70 -2.64
N MET A 464 -4.29 23.04 -3.70
CA MET A 464 -3.26 23.55 -4.59
C MET A 464 -3.76 24.72 -5.44
N ASP A 465 -4.96 24.59 -6.03
CA ASP A 465 -5.60 25.61 -6.88
C ASP A 465 -5.98 26.87 -6.08
N ARG A 466 -6.34 26.74 -4.79
CA ARG A 466 -6.53 27.89 -3.89
C ARG A 466 -5.26 28.72 -3.69
N ARG A 467 -4.09 28.16 -4.01
CA ARG A 467 -2.77 28.78 -3.88
C ARG A 467 -2.21 29.22 -5.24
N ASP A 468 -3.01 29.12 -6.30
CA ASP A 468 -2.61 29.53 -7.64
C ASP A 468 -2.56 31.05 -7.77
N ASP A 469 -1.36 31.54 -8.10
CA ASP A 469 -0.96 32.94 -8.24
C ASP A 469 -0.90 33.74 -6.92
N LEU A 470 0.31 33.79 -6.35
CA LEU A 470 0.64 34.55 -5.14
C LEU A 470 0.99 36.00 -5.46
N SER A 471 0.53 36.56 -6.58
CA SER A 471 0.79 37.96 -6.98
C SER A 471 0.41 38.99 -5.90
N GLY A 472 -0.51 38.66 -4.98
CA GLY A 472 -0.84 39.47 -3.80
C GLY A 472 0.07 39.28 -2.57
N GLY A 473 0.95 38.28 -2.54
CA GLY A 473 1.72 37.82 -1.37
C GLY A 473 3.09 38.50 -1.14
N GLY A 474 3.35 39.64 -1.79
CA GLY A 474 4.65 40.32 -1.74
C GLY A 474 5.67 39.74 -2.73
N ALA A 475 6.82 40.41 -2.85
CA ALA A 475 7.82 40.08 -3.87
C ALA A 475 8.55 38.75 -3.61
N PRO A 476 8.89 38.00 -4.67
CA PRO A 476 9.73 36.80 -4.56
C PRO A 476 11.11 37.17 -4.02
N VAL A 477 11.62 36.40 -3.06
CA VAL A 477 12.93 36.66 -2.43
C VAL A 477 14.10 36.48 -3.38
N ASN A 478 13.99 35.53 -4.30
CA ASN A 478 15.03 35.18 -5.28
C ASN A 478 14.63 35.58 -6.71
N GLY A 479 13.73 36.57 -6.85
CA GLY A 479 13.07 36.97 -8.09
C GLY A 479 13.95 37.68 -9.14
N ALA A 480 15.21 37.30 -9.32
CA ALA A 480 15.98 37.79 -10.46
C ALA A 480 15.49 37.12 -11.76
N PRO A 481 15.34 37.85 -12.89
CA PRO A 481 15.05 37.23 -14.18
C PRO A 481 16.12 36.20 -14.56
N ARG A 482 15.69 35.04 -15.06
CA ARG A 482 16.58 33.94 -15.47
C ARG A 482 16.08 33.28 -16.74
N ASP A 483 17.00 32.77 -17.53
CA ASP A 483 16.69 31.99 -18.73
C ASP A 483 17.01 30.53 -18.47
N VAL A 484 16.06 29.65 -18.79
CA VAL A 484 16.19 28.20 -18.63
C VAL A 484 16.17 27.56 -20.00
N ALA A 485 17.22 26.82 -20.33
CA ALA A 485 17.29 26.06 -21.58
C ALA A 485 16.45 24.80 -21.48
N VAL A 486 15.63 24.54 -22.51
CA VAL A 486 14.82 23.33 -22.64
C VAL A 486 15.00 22.76 -24.04
N GLY A 487 15.44 21.50 -24.13
CA GLY A 487 15.50 20.75 -25.38
C GLY A 487 14.18 20.02 -25.63
N LEU A 488 13.49 20.31 -26.73
CA LEU A 488 12.28 19.60 -27.12
C LEU A 488 12.64 18.41 -28.01
N HIS A 489 12.28 17.20 -27.60
CA HIS A 489 12.56 15.95 -28.30
C HIS A 489 11.25 15.37 -28.87
N PRO A 490 10.83 15.76 -30.08
CA PRO A 490 9.62 15.23 -30.73
C PRO A 490 9.77 13.75 -31.07
N SER A 491 8.71 12.97 -30.84
CA SER A 491 8.57 11.61 -31.36
C SER A 491 8.31 11.60 -32.87
N SER A 492 8.40 10.43 -33.50
CA SER A 492 8.20 10.29 -34.95
C SER A 492 6.79 10.68 -35.40
N ASP A 493 5.77 10.39 -34.60
CA ASP A 493 4.38 10.80 -34.85
C ASP A 493 4.15 12.30 -34.62
N ALA A 494 5.01 12.99 -33.86
CA ALA A 494 4.94 14.43 -33.68
C ALA A 494 5.35 15.24 -34.93
N VAL A 495 6.07 14.61 -35.87
CA VAL A 495 6.66 15.26 -37.05
C VAL A 495 5.61 15.61 -38.12
N GLY A 496 5.77 16.77 -38.76
CA GLY A 496 4.96 17.21 -39.89
C GLY A 496 3.63 17.86 -39.50
N GLN A 497 3.36 18.03 -38.20
CA GLN A 497 2.17 18.67 -37.67
C GLN A 497 2.55 19.73 -36.63
N THR A 498 1.67 20.70 -36.41
CA THR A 498 1.77 21.56 -35.22
C THR A 498 1.26 20.75 -34.03
N ARG A 499 2.06 20.68 -32.97
CA ARG A 499 1.76 19.96 -31.74
C ARG A 499 1.65 20.93 -30.59
N ARG A 500 0.71 20.65 -29.69
CA ARG A 500 0.70 21.25 -28.36
C ARG A 500 1.83 20.63 -27.54
N VAL A 501 2.86 21.41 -27.25
CA VAL A 501 3.91 21.06 -26.30
C VAL A 501 3.38 21.37 -24.90
N SER A 502 3.55 20.44 -23.97
CA SER A 502 3.10 20.57 -22.57
C SER A 502 4.14 19.97 -21.64
N PHE A 503 4.62 20.75 -20.67
CA PHE A 503 5.49 20.26 -19.61
C PHE A 503 5.41 21.17 -18.37
N GLY A 504 5.73 20.60 -17.22
CA GLY A 504 5.94 21.31 -15.96
C GLY A 504 7.37 21.85 -15.86
N LEU A 505 7.52 23.06 -15.34
CA LEU A 505 8.81 23.69 -15.03
C LEU A 505 8.92 23.86 -13.51
N PRO A 506 9.65 22.96 -12.81
CA PRO A 506 9.94 23.13 -11.40
C PRO A 506 10.72 24.43 -11.14
N LEU A 507 10.41 25.11 -10.04
CA LEU A 507 10.96 26.41 -9.70
C LEU A 507 11.69 26.34 -8.36
N PRO A 508 12.91 26.88 -8.25
CA PRO A 508 13.55 27.08 -6.95
C PRO A 508 12.67 27.96 -6.04
N PRO A 509 12.74 27.79 -4.71
CA PRO A 509 12.00 28.62 -3.78
C PRO A 509 12.26 30.11 -4.02
N GLY A 510 11.18 30.90 -4.06
CA GLY A 510 11.20 32.34 -4.12
C GLY A 510 11.58 32.92 -5.48
N THR A 511 11.55 32.17 -6.58
CA THR A 511 11.92 32.71 -7.92
C THR A 511 10.74 33.33 -8.67
N LEU A 512 9.51 32.88 -8.42
CA LEU A 512 8.32 33.30 -9.14
C LEU A 512 7.11 33.32 -8.20
N VAL A 513 6.29 34.37 -8.28
CA VAL A 513 5.00 34.47 -7.57
C VAL A 513 3.82 34.68 -8.51
N ASP A 514 4.09 35.01 -9.78
CA ASP A 514 3.12 35.42 -10.80
C ASP A 514 3.42 34.68 -12.12
N THR A 515 2.47 33.86 -12.59
CA THR A 515 2.61 33.02 -13.78
C THR A 515 2.62 33.83 -15.08
N SER A 516 2.16 35.08 -15.08
CA SER A 516 2.29 36.00 -16.23
C SER A 516 3.74 36.37 -16.50
N ARG A 517 4.66 36.04 -15.58
CA ARG A 517 6.09 36.30 -15.69
C ARG A 517 6.90 35.10 -16.17
N ILE A 518 6.28 34.26 -16.99
CA ILE A 518 6.93 33.16 -17.72
C ILE A 518 6.79 33.41 -19.23
N THR A 519 7.92 33.52 -19.92
CA THR A 519 7.97 33.64 -21.39
C THR A 519 8.52 32.38 -22.04
N VAL A 520 8.05 32.06 -23.24
CA VAL A 520 8.65 31.02 -24.08
C VAL A 520 9.26 31.68 -25.30
N THR A 521 10.54 31.42 -25.57
CA THR A 521 11.25 31.98 -26.72
C THR A 521 11.73 30.84 -27.63
N GLY A 522 11.36 30.92 -28.90
CA GLY A 522 11.75 29.96 -29.93
C GLY A 522 13.23 30.09 -30.32
N PRO A 523 13.72 29.14 -31.14
CA PRO A 523 15.11 29.15 -31.63
C PRO A 523 15.43 30.35 -32.54
N ASP A 524 14.41 31.02 -33.08
CA ASP A 524 14.52 32.25 -33.86
C ASP A 524 14.62 33.52 -32.99
N GLY A 525 14.56 33.38 -31.66
CA GLY A 525 14.61 34.49 -30.70
C GLY A 525 13.27 35.20 -30.50
N HIS A 526 12.18 34.72 -31.11
CA HIS A 526 10.86 35.31 -30.98
C HIS A 526 10.05 34.66 -29.85
N GLU A 527 9.25 35.46 -29.15
CA GLU A 527 8.33 34.97 -28.12
C GLU A 527 7.20 34.16 -28.77
N ILE A 528 6.98 32.94 -28.27
CA ILE A 528 5.90 32.03 -28.65
C ILE A 528 4.72 32.25 -27.70
N PRO A 529 3.47 32.38 -28.18
CA PRO A 529 2.31 32.42 -27.31
C PRO A 529 2.24 31.19 -26.40
N ALA A 530 2.10 31.41 -25.10
CA ALA A 530 2.09 30.32 -24.12
C ALA A 530 0.95 30.46 -23.11
N PHE A 531 0.39 29.32 -22.72
CA PHE A 531 -0.50 29.18 -21.58
C PHE A 531 0.35 28.74 -20.40
N VAL A 532 0.19 29.41 -19.25
CA VAL A 532 0.94 29.10 -18.04
C VAL A 532 0.04 29.13 -16.82
N ARG A 533 0.03 28.05 -16.05
CA ARG A 533 -0.62 28.00 -14.73
C ARG A 533 0.31 27.44 -13.67
N SER A 534 -0.01 27.70 -12.41
CA SER A 534 0.71 27.12 -11.28
C SER A 534 0.39 25.61 -11.16
N LEU A 535 1.37 24.85 -10.69
CA LEU A 535 1.27 23.45 -10.28
C LEU A 535 1.50 23.34 -8.76
N GLY A 536 1.10 24.36 -8.01
CA GLY A 536 1.25 24.45 -6.56
C GLY A 536 2.28 25.48 -6.10
N ALA A 537 2.30 25.72 -4.80
CA ALA A 537 3.16 26.70 -4.15
C ALA A 537 4.10 26.04 -3.14
N TRP A 538 5.21 26.71 -2.84
CA TRP A 538 6.06 26.34 -1.72
C TRP A 538 5.39 26.73 -0.40
N GLU A 539 5.28 25.78 0.53
CA GLU A 539 4.74 26.07 1.87
C GLU A 539 5.69 26.87 2.74
N ARG A 540 6.97 26.65 2.52
CA ARG A 540 8.05 27.35 3.19
C ARG A 540 9.29 27.27 2.32
N ALA A 541 10.17 28.24 2.51
CA ALA A 541 11.54 28.08 2.05
C ALA A 541 12.22 26.95 2.85
N PRO A 542 12.93 26.02 2.18
CA PRO A 542 13.86 25.10 2.83
C PRO A 542 14.91 25.83 3.68
N ASP A 543 15.55 25.10 4.60
CA ASP A 543 16.71 25.60 5.34
C ASP A 543 17.79 26.08 4.36
N GLN A 544 18.46 27.20 4.69
CA GLN A 544 19.47 27.82 3.84
C GLN A 544 20.56 26.85 3.36
N ARG A 545 20.91 25.85 4.17
CA ARG A 545 21.94 24.85 3.84
C ARG A 545 21.50 23.87 2.75
N LEU A 546 20.20 23.79 2.44
CA LEU A 546 19.65 22.93 1.40
C LEU A 546 19.43 23.68 0.07
N LEU A 547 19.74 24.98 0.03
CA LEU A 547 19.51 25.83 -1.14
C LEU A 547 20.82 26.03 -1.91
N CYS A 548 20.72 26.08 -3.24
CA CYS A 548 21.84 26.47 -4.10
C CYS A 548 22.33 27.89 -3.83
N ASP A 549 23.59 28.15 -4.16
CA ASP A 549 24.17 29.47 -4.12
C ASP A 549 23.30 30.52 -4.84
N GLY A 550 23.11 31.65 -4.18
CA GLY A 550 22.27 32.75 -4.69
C GLY A 550 20.77 32.58 -4.45
N LEU A 551 20.33 31.51 -3.78
CA LEU A 551 18.99 31.38 -3.22
C LEU A 551 19.00 31.67 -1.72
N GLN A 552 17.93 32.28 -1.21
CA GLN A 552 17.80 32.66 0.20
C GLN A 552 16.61 31.99 0.88
N ALA A 553 16.82 31.53 2.11
CA ALA A 553 15.79 31.04 3.02
C ALA A 553 15.11 32.22 3.71
N GLY A 554 13.90 32.58 3.26
CA GLY A 554 13.11 33.67 3.84
C GLY A 554 12.10 34.26 2.87
N GLY A 555 11.22 35.13 3.38
CA GLY A 555 10.17 35.83 2.62
C GLY A 555 9.22 34.92 1.85
N ASN A 556 8.64 35.41 0.75
CA ASN A 556 7.64 34.67 -0.04
C ASN A 556 8.34 33.57 -0.87
N PRO A 557 8.10 32.28 -0.58
CA PRO A 557 8.74 31.16 -1.28
C PRO A 557 8.09 30.86 -2.64
N GLY A 558 6.95 31.47 -2.97
CA GLY A 558 6.43 31.49 -4.33
C GLY A 558 5.93 30.15 -4.87
N ILE A 559 5.85 30.07 -6.19
CA ILE A 559 5.30 28.94 -6.94
C ILE A 559 6.31 27.78 -6.97
N ARG A 560 5.82 26.55 -6.79
CA ARG A 560 6.62 25.30 -6.73
C ARG A 560 7.02 24.79 -8.12
N SER A 561 6.07 24.82 -9.05
CA SER A 561 6.24 24.50 -10.46
C SER A 561 5.14 25.19 -11.28
N VAL A 562 5.33 25.34 -12.58
CA VAL A 562 4.32 25.85 -13.50
C VAL A 562 4.11 24.89 -14.66
N LEU A 563 2.87 24.71 -15.10
CA LEU A 563 2.57 24.05 -16.36
C LEU A 563 2.77 25.08 -17.48
N VAL A 564 3.55 24.73 -18.49
CA VAL A 564 3.79 25.54 -19.68
C VAL A 564 3.24 24.80 -20.89
N GLN A 565 2.39 25.47 -21.67
CA GLN A 565 1.80 24.94 -22.89
C GLN A 565 1.93 25.93 -24.05
N PHE A 566 2.36 25.45 -25.22
CA PHE A 566 2.43 26.27 -26.45
C PHE A 566 2.38 25.38 -27.70
N ASP A 567 2.02 25.97 -28.83
CA ASP A 567 1.93 25.27 -30.11
C ASP A 567 3.22 25.44 -30.92
N MET A 568 3.79 24.33 -31.41
CA MET A 568 5.00 24.33 -32.23
C MET A 568 4.98 23.24 -33.30
N ALA A 569 5.51 23.53 -34.49
CA ALA A 569 5.65 22.56 -35.57
C ALA A 569 7.04 21.93 -35.58
N PHE A 570 7.11 20.62 -35.81
CA PHE A 570 8.36 19.86 -35.84
C PHE A 570 8.60 19.27 -37.23
N PRO A 571 9.62 19.74 -37.98
CA PRO A 571 9.89 19.23 -39.33
C PRO A 571 10.62 17.88 -39.33
N THR A 572 11.29 17.54 -38.23
CA THR A 572 12.04 16.28 -38.05
C THR A 572 11.99 15.86 -36.58
N THR A 573 12.55 14.69 -36.26
CA THR A 573 12.75 14.24 -34.88
C THR A 573 13.95 14.89 -34.18
N ALA A 574 14.65 15.83 -34.83
CA ALA A 574 15.79 16.53 -34.24
C ALA A 574 15.35 17.38 -33.04
N THR A 575 16.20 17.45 -32.02
CA THR A 575 15.95 18.28 -30.84
C THR A 575 15.84 19.76 -31.21
N VAL A 576 14.78 20.42 -30.75
CA VAL A 576 14.56 21.85 -30.95
C VAL A 576 14.78 22.58 -29.63
N PRO A 577 15.75 23.52 -29.53
CA PRO A 577 15.94 24.29 -28.31
C PRO A 577 14.89 25.39 -28.18
N VAL A 578 14.36 25.56 -26.98
CA VAL A 578 13.57 26.73 -26.57
C VAL A 578 14.14 27.29 -25.26
N THR A 579 13.88 28.56 -25.02
CA THR A 579 14.27 29.24 -23.77
C THR A 579 13.03 29.62 -22.99
N ILE A 580 12.99 29.26 -21.70
CA ILE A 580 11.95 29.69 -20.78
C ILE A 580 12.49 30.83 -19.93
N GLY A 581 11.91 32.02 -20.09
CA GLY A 581 12.25 33.19 -19.31
C GLY A 581 11.46 33.21 -18.01
N VAL A 582 12.13 32.94 -16.89
CA VAL A 582 11.57 32.98 -15.54
C VAL A 582 11.65 34.40 -14.99
N ASN A 583 10.55 34.85 -14.39
CA ASN A 583 10.35 36.20 -13.88
C ASN A 583 10.47 37.31 -14.95
N ARG A 584 10.12 36.97 -16.21
CA ARG A 584 10.03 37.89 -17.36
C ARG A 584 8.58 38.03 -17.79
N ARG A 585 8.08 39.25 -17.94
CA ARG A 585 6.68 39.49 -18.30
C ARG A 585 6.38 38.95 -19.70
N ARG A 586 5.41 38.04 -19.80
CA ARG A 586 4.86 37.54 -21.06
C ARG A 586 4.04 38.61 -21.74
N THR A 587 4.17 38.69 -23.06
CA THR A 587 3.43 39.60 -23.92
C THR A 587 2.49 38.87 -24.88
N ARG A 588 2.68 37.55 -25.03
CA ARG A 588 1.86 36.70 -25.90
C ARG A 588 1.27 35.53 -25.11
N ASP A 589 -0.02 35.60 -24.84
CA ASP A 589 -0.76 34.53 -24.17
C ASP A 589 -1.40 33.57 -25.17
N LEU A 590 -1.43 32.28 -24.80
CA LEU A 590 -2.30 31.28 -25.41
C LEU A 590 -3.53 31.13 -24.51
N ALA A 591 -4.72 31.31 -25.06
CA ALA A 591 -5.95 31.38 -24.26
C ALA A 591 -6.35 30.02 -23.65
N ASP A 592 -6.21 28.95 -24.42
CA ASP A 592 -6.75 27.64 -24.07
C ASP A 592 -5.67 26.65 -23.63
N GLN A 593 -5.81 26.13 -22.41
CA GLN A 593 -5.15 24.90 -21.99
C GLN A 593 -5.79 23.69 -22.70
N VAL A 594 -5.01 22.65 -22.97
CA VAL A 594 -5.55 21.30 -23.23
C VAL A 594 -5.20 20.36 -22.07
N PRO A 595 -5.99 19.29 -21.83
CA PRO A 595 -5.62 18.24 -20.89
C PRO A 595 -4.21 17.71 -21.19
N VAL A 596 -3.36 17.58 -20.15
CA VAL A 596 -1.95 17.19 -20.31
C VAL A 596 -1.82 15.86 -21.08
N ARG A 597 -2.66 14.89 -20.75
CA ARG A 597 -2.66 13.57 -21.41
C ARG A 597 -3.09 13.58 -22.88
N ASP A 598 -3.73 14.65 -23.38
CA ASP A 598 -4.04 14.78 -24.81
C ASP A 598 -2.79 15.13 -25.63
N THR A 599 -1.73 15.58 -24.96
CA THR A 599 -0.42 15.83 -25.59
C THR A 599 0.50 14.61 -25.59
N TYR A 600 0.04 13.49 -25.01
CA TYR A 600 0.81 12.26 -24.92
C TYR A 600 0.55 11.39 -26.15
N ARG A 601 1.52 10.52 -26.44
CA ARG A 601 1.39 9.43 -27.40
C ARG A 601 1.34 8.09 -26.68
N VAL A 602 0.81 7.07 -27.35
CA VAL A 602 1.01 5.68 -26.94
C VAL A 602 2.44 5.27 -27.33
N VAL A 603 3.14 4.62 -26.41
CA VAL A 603 4.48 4.09 -26.65
C VAL A 603 4.39 2.80 -27.46
N ASP A 604 4.92 2.85 -28.67
CA ASP A 604 4.98 1.75 -29.63
C ASP A 604 6.41 1.28 -29.95
N ASP A 605 7.40 1.83 -29.23
CA ASP A 605 8.83 1.61 -29.45
C ASP A 605 9.61 1.33 -28.14
N GLY A 606 10.83 0.79 -28.29
CA GLY A 606 11.76 0.58 -27.18
C GLY A 606 11.24 -0.36 -26.09
N THR A 607 11.41 0.05 -24.82
CA THR A 607 11.14 -0.71 -23.58
C THR A 607 9.68 -1.02 -23.30
N TYR A 608 8.74 -0.39 -24.00
CA TYR A 608 7.31 -0.65 -23.82
C TYR A 608 6.58 -0.89 -25.14
N ALA A 609 7.32 -1.15 -26.22
CA ALA A 609 6.73 -1.54 -27.50
C ALA A 609 5.83 -2.78 -27.35
N PRO A 610 4.71 -2.88 -28.08
CA PRO A 610 3.82 -4.05 -28.04
C PRO A 610 4.53 -5.38 -28.27
N SER A 611 5.64 -5.40 -29.00
CA SER A 611 6.44 -6.61 -29.25
C SER A 611 7.17 -7.16 -28.02
N VAL A 612 7.37 -6.35 -26.98
CA VAL A 612 8.11 -6.73 -25.75
C VAL A 612 7.34 -6.51 -24.47
N ASN A 613 6.34 -5.63 -24.47
CA ASN A 613 5.54 -5.29 -23.29
C ASN A 613 4.56 -6.44 -22.95
N THR A 614 4.83 -7.16 -21.86
CA THR A 614 3.98 -8.26 -21.38
C THR A 614 3.06 -7.86 -20.24
N SER A 615 3.00 -6.58 -19.87
CA SER A 615 2.17 -6.11 -18.75
C SER A 615 0.68 -6.06 -19.07
N GLY A 616 0.32 -6.00 -20.35
CA GLY A 616 -1.05 -5.74 -20.80
C GLY A 616 -1.50 -4.28 -20.63
N LEU A 617 -0.61 -3.39 -20.17
CA LEU A 617 -0.89 -1.97 -20.00
C LEU A 617 -0.51 -1.17 -21.25
N THR A 618 -1.35 -0.19 -21.60
CA THR A 618 -1.03 0.83 -22.60
C THR A 618 -0.22 1.92 -21.93
N ILE A 619 1.07 1.99 -22.25
CA ILE A 619 1.99 2.99 -21.71
C ILE A 619 1.96 4.25 -22.57
N ARG A 620 1.89 5.41 -21.93
CA ARG A 620 1.88 6.72 -22.58
C ARG A 620 3.08 7.57 -22.14
N GLU A 621 3.54 8.43 -23.03
CA GLU A 621 4.58 9.44 -22.77
C GLU A 621 4.26 10.75 -23.50
N PRO A 622 4.83 11.90 -23.12
CA PRO A 622 4.71 13.13 -23.90
C PRO A 622 5.16 12.92 -25.36
N ALA A 623 4.33 13.34 -26.33
CA ALA A 623 4.70 13.25 -27.75
C ALA A 623 5.89 14.16 -28.09
N VAL A 624 6.06 15.24 -27.32
CA VAL A 624 7.27 16.08 -27.35
C VAL A 624 7.84 16.10 -25.94
N LEU A 625 8.91 15.33 -25.72
CA LEU A 625 9.56 15.27 -24.42
C LEU A 625 10.39 16.54 -24.19
N ALA A 626 10.10 17.29 -23.13
CA ALA A 626 10.85 18.47 -22.75
C ALA A 626 11.98 18.12 -21.77
N ALA A 627 13.22 18.23 -22.24
CA ALA A 627 14.43 18.03 -21.45
C ALA A 627 14.91 19.39 -20.90
N ILE A 628 14.55 19.69 -19.65
CA ILE A 628 14.99 20.90 -18.94
C ILE A 628 16.46 20.74 -18.51
N ASP A 629 17.26 21.80 -18.58
CA ASP A 629 18.65 21.76 -18.11
C ASP A 629 18.77 21.17 -16.68
N HIS A 630 19.49 20.06 -16.56
CA HIS A 630 19.59 19.31 -15.30
C HIS A 630 20.30 20.10 -14.18
N ARG A 631 21.17 21.06 -14.52
CA ARG A 631 21.85 21.93 -13.54
C ARG A 631 20.87 22.94 -12.94
N TYR A 632 19.95 23.44 -13.76
CA TYR A 632 18.83 24.21 -13.26
C TYR A 632 17.93 23.35 -12.35
N LEU A 633 17.55 22.14 -12.80
CA LEU A 633 16.68 21.26 -12.01
C LEU A 633 17.28 20.87 -10.65
N ALA A 634 18.60 20.69 -10.55
CA ALA A 634 19.30 20.42 -9.30
C ALA A 634 19.03 21.48 -8.21
N CYS A 635 18.77 22.74 -8.61
CA CYS A 635 18.47 23.85 -7.70
C CYS A 635 16.97 24.05 -7.42
N THR A 636 16.10 23.24 -8.01
CA THR A 636 14.65 23.34 -7.80
C THR A 636 14.18 22.60 -6.55
N SER A 637 15.09 21.88 -5.87
CA SER A 637 14.76 21.00 -4.76
C SER A 637 13.65 19.99 -5.10
N MET A 638 13.50 19.61 -6.39
CA MET A 638 12.67 18.46 -6.80
C MET A 638 13.12 17.21 -6.04
N VAL A 639 14.44 17.08 -5.85
CA VAL A 639 15.08 16.22 -4.86
C VAL A 639 16.05 17.07 -4.01
N PRO A 640 16.05 16.94 -2.67
CA PRO A 640 17.01 17.65 -1.82
C PRO A 640 18.46 17.30 -2.16
N MET A 641 19.34 18.30 -2.08
CA MET A 641 20.80 18.16 -2.16
C MET A 641 21.32 17.49 -3.45
N ALA A 642 20.57 17.57 -4.56
CA ALA A 642 21.02 17.00 -5.82
C ALA A 642 22.26 17.75 -6.36
N GLU A 643 23.37 17.03 -6.59
CA GLU A 643 24.57 17.56 -7.25
C GLU A 643 24.77 16.88 -8.62
N VAL A 644 25.09 17.68 -9.64
CA VAL A 644 25.30 17.21 -11.02
C VAL A 644 26.63 16.48 -11.17
N ALA A 645 26.68 15.53 -12.12
CA ALA A 645 27.85 14.74 -12.46
C ALA A 645 29.04 15.62 -12.87
N GLY A 646 30.25 15.14 -12.59
CA GLY A 646 31.49 15.84 -12.92
C GLY A 646 31.87 16.99 -11.98
N THR A 647 31.05 17.32 -10.98
CA THR A 647 31.36 18.36 -9.98
C THR A 647 32.49 17.92 -9.04
N ARG A 648 32.57 16.62 -8.71
CA ARG A 648 33.52 16.06 -7.75
C ARG A 648 34.33 14.92 -8.38
N PRO A 649 35.66 15.03 -8.48
CA PRO A 649 36.48 13.97 -9.08
C PRO A 649 36.35 12.59 -8.42
N TYR A 650 36.14 12.55 -7.10
CA TYR A 650 35.98 11.29 -6.35
C TYR A 650 34.62 10.60 -6.59
N LEU A 651 33.69 11.22 -7.31
CA LEU A 651 32.42 10.61 -7.72
C LEU A 651 32.40 10.20 -9.19
N ALA A 652 33.49 10.38 -9.94
CA ALA A 652 33.51 10.12 -11.38
C ALA A 652 33.13 8.68 -11.75
N LYS A 653 33.44 7.71 -10.88
CA LYS A 653 33.11 6.30 -11.10
C LYS A 653 31.64 5.99 -10.86
N LEU A 654 31.07 6.57 -9.81
CA LEU A 654 29.62 6.57 -9.56
C LEU A 654 28.89 7.19 -10.76
N ASP A 655 29.37 8.32 -11.29
CA ASP A 655 28.79 9.00 -12.45
C ASP A 655 28.74 8.08 -13.68
N GLY A 656 29.88 7.47 -14.02
CA GLY A 656 29.95 6.52 -15.14
C GLY A 656 29.07 5.28 -14.94
N ALA A 657 29.07 4.70 -13.74
CA ALA A 657 28.30 3.51 -13.42
C ALA A 657 26.78 3.77 -13.45
N THR A 658 26.34 4.97 -13.06
CA THR A 658 24.92 5.38 -13.09
C THR A 658 24.35 5.32 -14.51
N GLU A 659 25.10 5.75 -15.52
CA GLU A 659 24.63 5.69 -16.91
C GLU A 659 24.74 4.29 -17.50
N ASP A 660 25.87 3.64 -17.33
CA ASP A 660 26.13 2.40 -18.07
C ASP A 660 25.26 1.23 -17.56
N PHE A 661 25.01 1.19 -16.25
CA PHE A 661 24.19 0.15 -15.65
C PHE A 661 22.69 0.35 -15.98
N PHE A 662 22.23 1.59 -16.14
CA PHE A 662 20.86 1.90 -16.53
C PHE A 662 20.40 1.12 -17.78
N TYR A 663 21.22 1.10 -18.84
CA TYR A 663 20.86 0.39 -20.08
C TYR A 663 20.74 -1.12 -19.92
N SER A 664 21.48 -1.71 -18.98
CA SER A 664 21.29 -3.13 -18.65
C SER A 664 20.00 -3.37 -17.87
N LEU A 665 19.62 -2.45 -16.98
CA LEU A 665 18.41 -2.56 -16.17
C LEU A 665 17.12 -2.44 -17.00
N VAL A 666 17.17 -1.74 -18.13
CA VAL A 666 16.02 -1.55 -19.04
C VAL A 666 16.08 -2.48 -20.26
N ASN A 667 16.95 -3.50 -20.24
CA ASN A 667 17.15 -4.46 -21.32
C ASN A 667 17.57 -3.83 -22.67
N GLN A 668 18.13 -2.61 -22.67
CA GLN A 668 18.63 -1.92 -23.87
C GLN A 668 20.17 -2.03 -24.01
N HIS A 669 20.71 -3.23 -23.79
CA HIS A 669 22.16 -3.48 -23.73
C HIS A 669 22.94 -2.96 -24.93
N ALA A 670 22.36 -3.05 -26.14
CA ALA A 670 22.99 -2.63 -27.40
C ALA A 670 23.38 -1.14 -27.44
N ARG A 671 22.87 -0.30 -26.53
CA ARG A 671 23.27 1.12 -26.43
C ARG A 671 24.64 1.34 -25.78
N ARG A 672 25.13 0.40 -24.97
CA ARG A 672 26.42 0.50 -24.25
C ARG A 672 27.32 -0.71 -24.45
N GLN A 673 26.94 -1.64 -25.32
CA GLN A 673 27.61 -2.93 -25.51
C GLN A 673 27.53 -3.37 -26.98
N ASP A 674 28.63 -3.94 -27.51
CA ASP A 674 28.78 -4.37 -28.90
C ASP A 674 28.48 -5.86 -29.15
N TRP A 675 28.09 -6.62 -28.11
CA TRP A 675 27.64 -8.02 -28.23
C TRP A 675 26.21 -8.20 -27.70
N PRO A 676 25.44 -9.17 -28.22
CA PRO A 676 24.08 -9.41 -27.74
C PRO A 676 24.09 -10.05 -26.34
N VAL A 677 23.09 -9.69 -25.52
CA VAL A 677 22.79 -10.38 -24.27
C VAL A 677 21.76 -11.47 -24.56
N THR A 678 22.14 -12.72 -24.32
CA THR A 678 21.31 -13.92 -24.54
C THR A 678 21.09 -14.73 -23.27
N ASP A 679 21.81 -14.43 -22.18
CA ASP A 679 21.61 -15.08 -20.88
C ASP A 679 20.37 -14.48 -20.18
N PRO A 680 19.31 -15.28 -19.94
CA PRO A 680 18.08 -14.77 -19.32
C PRO A 680 18.26 -14.31 -17.87
N ARG A 681 19.39 -14.62 -17.21
CA ARG A 681 19.71 -14.09 -15.87
C ARG A 681 20.07 -12.62 -15.86
N ASP A 682 20.45 -12.08 -17.03
CA ASP A 682 20.85 -10.69 -17.16
C ASP A 682 19.72 -9.84 -17.81
N THR A 683 18.53 -10.43 -18.01
CA THR A 683 17.30 -9.76 -18.46
C THR A 683 16.35 -9.50 -17.30
N VAL A 684 15.75 -8.32 -17.25
CA VAL A 684 14.87 -7.85 -16.16
C VAL A 684 13.41 -7.86 -16.60
N ASP A 685 12.54 -8.62 -15.93
CA ASP A 685 11.09 -8.60 -16.17
C ASP A 685 10.40 -7.56 -15.28
N PHE A 686 10.53 -6.28 -15.63
CA PHE A 686 9.86 -5.20 -14.90
C PHE A 686 8.37 -5.05 -15.25
N TYR A 687 7.80 -5.91 -16.11
CA TYR A 687 6.39 -5.85 -16.49
C TYR A 687 5.50 -6.63 -15.53
N ALA A 688 5.98 -7.76 -15.04
CA ALA A 688 5.19 -8.68 -14.21
C ALA A 688 5.87 -9.04 -12.88
N ASP A 689 7.18 -8.80 -12.72
CA ASP A 689 7.87 -8.98 -11.46
C ASP A 689 7.81 -7.69 -10.63
N ALA A 690 7.57 -7.83 -9.33
CA ALA A 690 7.63 -6.72 -8.39
C ALA A 690 9.08 -6.39 -7.99
N GLU A 691 10.00 -7.35 -8.07
CA GLU A 691 11.38 -7.16 -7.62
C GLU A 691 12.07 -5.94 -8.25
N PRO A 692 12.00 -5.71 -9.58
CA PRO A 692 12.62 -4.56 -10.24
C PRO A 692 12.04 -3.21 -9.87
N TRP A 693 11.00 -3.18 -9.03
CA TRP A 693 10.35 -1.98 -8.51
C TRP A 693 10.69 -1.70 -7.05
N LEU A 694 11.43 -2.60 -6.37
CA LEU A 694 11.89 -2.34 -5.01
C LEU A 694 12.95 -1.22 -5.04
N TYR A 695 12.83 -0.23 -4.16
CA TYR A 695 13.64 1.01 -4.15
C TYR A 695 13.27 2.05 -5.23
N ASP A 696 12.00 2.12 -5.63
CA ASP A 696 11.45 3.22 -6.46
C ASP A 696 12.17 3.40 -7.80
N ARG A 697 11.93 2.43 -8.70
CA ARG A 697 12.50 2.37 -10.05
C ARG A 697 12.44 3.70 -10.78
N THR A 698 11.27 4.30 -10.76
CA THR A 698 10.96 5.52 -11.48
C THR A 698 11.77 6.70 -10.93
N GLN A 699 11.83 6.88 -9.61
CA GLN A 699 12.59 7.99 -9.05
C GLN A 699 14.09 7.83 -9.28
N ALA A 700 14.62 6.59 -9.28
CA ALA A 700 16.01 6.36 -9.63
C ALA A 700 16.35 6.85 -11.05
N PHE A 701 15.42 6.77 -12.00
CA PHE A 701 15.63 7.29 -13.35
C PHE A 701 15.55 8.82 -13.42
N TYR A 702 14.60 9.43 -12.73
CA TYR A 702 14.58 10.90 -12.59
C TYR A 702 15.87 11.42 -11.94
N ASN A 703 16.37 10.72 -10.92
CA ASN A 703 17.62 11.05 -10.24
C ASN A 703 18.84 10.87 -11.14
N GLY A 704 18.87 9.80 -11.94
CA GLY A 704 19.88 9.63 -12.98
C GLY A 704 19.88 10.78 -13.98
N TYR A 705 18.71 11.26 -14.41
CA TYR A 705 18.60 12.42 -15.30
C TYR A 705 19.05 13.72 -14.62
N LEU A 706 18.61 14.00 -13.39
CA LEU A 706 19.06 15.15 -12.60
C LEU A 706 20.59 15.18 -12.46
N ARG A 707 21.19 14.01 -12.26
CA ARG A 707 22.62 13.88 -12.10
C ARG A 707 23.38 14.07 -13.42
N THR A 708 22.94 13.43 -14.50
CA THR A 708 23.76 13.26 -15.72
C THR A 708 23.31 14.12 -16.91
N GLY A 709 22.06 14.58 -16.91
CA GLY A 709 21.43 15.19 -18.08
C GLY A 709 21.10 14.22 -19.21
N ASN A 710 21.26 12.90 -19.03
CA ASN A 710 20.98 11.90 -20.05
C ASN A 710 19.46 11.77 -20.30
N VAL A 711 19.03 12.18 -21.49
CA VAL A 711 17.60 12.21 -21.88
C VAL A 711 16.98 10.81 -22.00
N ASP A 712 17.77 9.75 -22.21
CA ASP A 712 17.24 8.38 -22.20
C ASP A 712 16.69 8.00 -20.81
N LEU A 713 17.34 8.47 -19.73
CA LEU A 713 16.86 8.29 -18.35
C LEU A 713 15.56 9.05 -18.11
N LEU A 714 15.45 10.29 -18.58
CA LEU A 714 14.21 11.07 -18.49
C LEU A 714 13.06 10.38 -19.23
N ARG A 715 13.31 9.92 -20.46
CA ARG A 715 12.30 9.24 -21.27
C ARG A 715 11.83 7.95 -20.60
N GLU A 716 12.75 7.14 -20.11
CA GLU A 716 12.38 5.91 -19.41
C GLU A 716 11.68 6.20 -18.07
N ALA A 717 12.04 7.27 -17.36
CA ALA A 717 11.33 7.69 -16.15
C ALA A 717 9.84 7.98 -16.44
N ASN A 718 9.54 8.69 -17.53
CA ASN A 718 8.16 8.97 -17.96
C ASN A 718 7.38 7.70 -18.32
N ARG A 719 8.03 6.73 -18.96
CA ARG A 719 7.37 5.44 -19.28
C ARG A 719 7.14 4.59 -18.04
N ALA A 720 8.15 4.53 -17.17
CA ALA A 720 8.10 3.77 -15.93
C ALA A 720 7.08 4.37 -14.94
N VAL A 721 6.94 5.70 -14.85
CA VAL A 721 5.95 6.32 -13.96
C VAL A 721 4.52 6.05 -14.41
N ASP A 722 4.25 6.07 -15.72
CA ASP A 722 2.93 5.74 -16.26
C ASP A 722 2.57 4.27 -15.97
N HIS A 723 3.52 3.35 -16.17
CA HIS A 723 3.36 1.95 -15.76
C HIS A 723 3.13 1.80 -14.25
N TYR A 724 3.90 2.52 -13.43
CA TYR A 724 3.82 2.48 -11.98
C TYR A 724 2.47 2.98 -11.47
N ALA A 725 2.02 4.15 -11.95
CA ALA A 725 0.76 4.78 -11.57
C ALA A 725 -0.44 3.87 -11.88
N GLN A 726 -0.45 3.21 -13.04
CA GLN A 726 -1.48 2.22 -13.41
C GLN A 726 -1.48 0.98 -12.48
N ASN A 727 -0.34 0.68 -11.86
CA ASN A 727 -0.16 -0.40 -10.89
C ASN A 727 -0.38 0.01 -9.43
N ILE A 728 -0.97 1.17 -9.15
CA ILE A 728 -1.44 1.53 -7.81
C ILE A 728 -2.93 1.24 -7.69
N TYR A 729 -3.33 0.54 -6.62
CA TYR A 729 -4.74 0.33 -6.32
C TYR A 729 -5.42 1.66 -5.95
N GLY A 730 -6.54 1.94 -6.62
CA GLY A 730 -7.50 2.95 -6.18
C GLY A 730 -8.62 2.33 -5.35
N PRO A 731 -9.43 3.16 -4.68
CA PRO A 731 -10.59 2.73 -3.89
C PRO A 731 -11.57 1.87 -4.69
N GLU A 732 -11.74 2.15 -5.98
CA GLU A 732 -12.60 1.40 -6.90
C GLU A 732 -12.26 -0.09 -6.95
N SER A 733 -10.97 -0.43 -6.88
CA SER A 733 -10.48 -1.81 -6.91
C SER A 733 -10.54 -2.50 -5.55
N CYS A 734 -10.87 -1.75 -4.49
CA CYS A 734 -10.87 -2.18 -3.10
C CYS A 734 -12.27 -2.32 -2.50
N ALA A 735 -13.32 -1.92 -3.21
CA ALA A 735 -14.70 -1.83 -2.71
C ALA A 735 -15.31 -3.16 -2.22
N GLY A 736 -14.82 -4.32 -2.70
CA GLY A 736 -15.28 -5.64 -2.26
C GLY A 736 -14.69 -6.14 -0.94
N THR A 737 -13.80 -5.36 -0.32
CA THR A 737 -13.15 -5.70 0.96
C THR A 737 -13.89 -5.07 2.12
N LEU A 738 -13.97 -5.76 3.27
CA LEU A 738 -14.63 -5.24 4.48
C LEU A 738 -13.98 -3.94 5.01
N TYR A 739 -12.79 -3.58 4.50
CA TYR A 739 -11.96 -2.42 4.85
C TYR A 739 -11.00 -2.12 3.68
N PRO A 740 -10.80 -0.86 3.24
CA PRO A 740 -10.09 -0.47 2.01
C PRO A 740 -8.55 -0.63 2.09
N TYR A 741 -8.05 -1.70 2.69
CA TYR A 741 -6.62 -1.87 2.96
C TYR A 741 -5.76 -1.93 1.70
N CYS A 742 -6.28 -2.33 0.53
CA CYS A 742 -5.47 -2.33 -0.69
C CYS A 742 -5.17 -0.96 -1.27
N VAL A 743 -5.85 0.11 -0.86
CA VAL A 743 -5.68 1.41 -1.52
C VAL A 743 -4.26 1.93 -1.33
N GLY A 744 -3.68 2.44 -2.41
CA GLY A 744 -2.30 2.93 -2.44
C GLY A 744 -1.25 1.83 -2.50
N SER A 745 -1.62 0.55 -2.39
CA SER A 745 -0.66 -0.56 -2.50
C SER A 745 -0.31 -0.85 -3.96
N PHE A 746 0.92 -1.33 -4.18
CA PHE A 746 1.43 -1.66 -5.52
C PHE A 746 0.97 -3.06 -5.96
N LYS A 747 0.26 -3.15 -7.09
CA LYS A 747 -0.43 -4.35 -7.59
C LYS A 747 0.50 -5.53 -7.87
N LEU A 748 1.66 -5.29 -8.50
CA LEU A 748 2.59 -6.40 -8.81
C LEU A 748 3.09 -7.08 -7.53
N LYS A 749 3.26 -6.30 -6.45
CA LYS A 749 3.64 -6.86 -5.15
C LYS A 749 2.45 -7.48 -4.43
N ASN A 750 1.29 -6.87 -4.56
CA ASN A 750 0.08 -7.24 -3.85
C ASN A 750 -1.01 -7.67 -4.83
N PRO A 751 -0.89 -8.81 -5.52
CA PRO A 751 -1.78 -9.16 -6.63
C PRO A 751 -3.23 -9.42 -6.21
N ASN A 752 -3.49 -9.67 -4.93
CA ASN A 752 -4.84 -9.85 -4.41
C ASN A 752 -5.24 -8.64 -3.54
N PRO A 753 -6.21 -7.82 -4.00
CA PRO A 753 -6.68 -6.67 -3.23
C PRO A 753 -7.38 -7.07 -1.93
N ASN A 754 -7.85 -8.32 -1.82
CA ASN A 754 -8.55 -8.83 -0.64
C ASN A 754 -7.63 -9.36 0.46
N ASP A 755 -6.32 -9.37 0.24
CA ASP A 755 -5.39 -9.80 1.27
C ASP A 755 -5.42 -8.82 2.44
N ALA A 756 -5.56 -9.36 3.65
CA ALA A 756 -5.65 -8.56 4.89
C ALA A 756 -4.36 -7.76 5.18
N PHE A 757 -3.26 -8.08 4.49
CA PHE A 757 -2.00 -7.38 4.59
C PHE A 757 -1.52 -7.01 3.19
N GLN A 758 -1.09 -5.77 3.04
CA GLN A 758 -0.59 -5.20 1.79
C GLN A 758 0.83 -4.72 2.07
N ASP A 759 1.81 -5.21 1.31
CA ASP A 759 3.22 -4.88 1.48
C ASP A 759 3.49 -3.49 0.90
N MET A 760 3.33 -2.47 1.74
CA MET A 760 3.39 -1.06 1.35
C MET A 760 4.80 -0.56 1.02
N LYS A 761 5.86 -1.35 1.20
CA LYS A 761 7.24 -0.90 0.88
C LYS A 761 7.51 -0.71 -0.62
N TYR A 762 6.54 -0.99 -1.48
CA TYR A 762 6.57 -0.76 -2.92
C TYR A 762 5.73 0.45 -3.35
N SER A 763 5.15 1.17 -2.39
CA SER A 763 4.29 2.32 -2.61
C SER A 763 5.08 3.61 -2.40
N TYR A 764 5.25 4.39 -3.47
CA TYR A 764 6.17 5.52 -3.57
C TYR A 764 5.44 6.76 -4.11
N SER A 765 5.47 7.84 -3.35
CA SER A 765 4.87 9.12 -3.75
C SER A 765 5.85 10.05 -4.48
N GLU A 766 7.15 9.85 -4.29
CA GLU A 766 8.17 10.79 -4.77
C GLU A 766 8.33 10.79 -6.30
N SER A 767 8.29 9.61 -6.93
CA SER A 767 8.31 9.50 -8.39
C SER A 767 7.10 10.12 -9.06
N LEU A 768 5.93 10.00 -8.43
CA LEU A 768 4.70 10.66 -8.86
C LEU A 768 4.78 12.18 -8.68
N LEU A 769 5.41 12.66 -7.61
CA LEU A 769 5.67 14.09 -7.42
C LEU A 769 6.61 14.62 -8.52
N SER A 770 7.72 13.93 -8.79
CA SER A 770 8.65 14.33 -9.85
C SER A 770 7.96 14.40 -11.22
N ASP A 771 7.13 13.40 -11.54
CA ASP A 771 6.30 13.40 -12.75
C ASP A 771 5.33 14.58 -12.79
N TYR A 772 4.60 14.83 -11.70
CA TYR A 772 3.68 15.96 -11.61
C TYR A 772 4.40 17.31 -11.80
N LEU A 773 5.56 17.50 -11.17
CA LEU A 773 6.31 18.74 -11.28
C LEU A 773 6.90 18.96 -12.68
N LEU A 774 7.20 17.90 -13.43
CA LEU A 774 7.80 17.92 -14.78
C LEU A 774 6.78 17.84 -15.92
N ASN A 775 5.56 17.35 -15.66
CA ASN A 775 4.55 17.15 -16.72
C ASN A 775 3.19 17.77 -16.39
N GLY A 776 2.84 17.90 -15.10
CA GLY A 776 1.58 18.49 -14.65
C GLY A 776 0.35 17.57 -14.78
N ASP A 777 0.53 16.26 -14.93
CA ASP A 777 -0.57 15.29 -15.05
C ASP A 777 -1.30 15.10 -13.69
N PRO A 778 -2.57 15.49 -13.57
CA PRO A 778 -3.31 15.40 -12.30
C PRO A 778 -3.52 13.96 -11.80
N GLU A 779 -3.35 12.93 -12.65
CA GLU A 779 -3.41 11.53 -12.20
C GLU A 779 -2.33 11.22 -11.14
N ALA A 780 -1.16 11.85 -11.23
CA ALA A 780 -0.10 11.68 -10.25
C ALA A 780 -0.54 12.09 -8.84
N LEU A 781 -1.25 13.22 -8.72
CA LEU A 781 -1.82 13.70 -7.44
C LEU A 781 -2.78 12.68 -6.84
N ARG A 782 -3.62 12.08 -7.69
CA ARG A 782 -4.57 11.04 -7.26
C ARG A 782 -3.84 9.84 -6.65
N ARG A 783 -2.78 9.37 -7.30
CA ARG A 783 -2.00 8.22 -6.80
C ARG A 783 -1.21 8.56 -5.53
N ILE A 784 -0.67 9.77 -5.41
CA ILE A 784 0.00 10.24 -4.18
C ILE A 784 -0.98 10.20 -2.99
N GLY A 785 -2.20 10.72 -3.16
CA GLY A 785 -3.22 10.71 -2.11
C GLY A 785 -3.59 9.29 -1.67
N TYR A 786 -3.72 8.36 -2.63
CA TYR A 786 -3.99 6.95 -2.31
C TYR A 786 -2.85 6.30 -1.51
N ILE A 787 -1.60 6.56 -1.88
CA ILE A 787 -0.43 6.01 -1.19
C ILE A 787 -0.32 6.56 0.23
N SER A 788 -0.41 7.89 0.41
CA SER A 788 -0.39 8.54 1.73
C SER A 788 -1.48 7.98 2.65
N TRP A 789 -2.69 7.82 2.12
CA TRP A 789 -3.81 7.26 2.86
C TRP A 789 -3.58 5.78 3.24
N GLY A 790 -3.09 4.96 2.31
CA GLY A 790 -2.77 3.56 2.58
C GLY A 790 -1.67 3.42 3.65
N MET A 791 -0.62 4.23 3.57
CA MET A 791 0.50 4.19 4.53
C MET A 791 0.03 4.43 5.97
N GLU A 792 -0.93 5.31 6.18
CA GLU A 792 -1.42 5.67 7.50
C GLU A 792 -2.09 4.51 8.26
N PHE A 793 -2.73 3.58 7.54
CA PHE A 793 -3.35 2.40 8.17
C PHE A 793 -2.37 1.25 8.38
N HIS A 794 -1.38 1.12 7.49
CA HIS A 794 -0.52 -0.05 7.45
C HIS A 794 0.76 0.13 8.25
N ILE A 795 1.33 1.34 8.27
CA ILE A 795 2.66 1.58 8.83
C ILE A 795 2.56 2.58 9.98
N GLY A 796 2.79 2.09 11.20
CA GLY A 796 2.76 2.92 12.39
C GLY A 796 4.09 3.63 12.63
N LEU A 797 4.20 4.92 12.30
CA LEU A 797 5.44 5.70 12.51
C LEU A 797 5.88 5.80 13.98
N THR A 798 5.01 5.56 14.95
CA THR A 798 5.32 5.59 16.40
C THR A 798 5.52 4.18 17.00
N GLY A 799 4.97 3.13 16.39
CA GLY A 799 5.04 1.74 16.86
C GLY A 799 6.43 1.10 16.70
N SER A 800 6.53 -0.22 16.95
CA SER A 800 7.78 -1.01 16.81
C SER A 800 7.68 -2.18 15.83
N GLY A 801 6.54 -2.40 15.17
CA GLY A 801 6.29 -3.58 14.32
C GLY A 801 6.94 -3.54 12.93
N ASP A 802 7.21 -2.34 12.42
CA ASP A 802 7.68 -2.10 11.06
C ASP A 802 9.20 -1.81 10.99
N THR A 803 9.84 -2.32 9.94
CA THR A 803 11.28 -2.11 9.67
C THR A 803 11.58 -0.66 9.25
N GLU A 804 12.85 -0.26 9.29
CA GLU A 804 13.31 1.07 8.89
C GLU A 804 12.91 1.40 7.44
N ARG A 805 12.90 0.41 6.54
CA ARG A 805 12.45 0.58 5.15
C ARG A 805 10.99 0.98 5.05
N HIS A 806 10.10 0.29 5.77
CA HIS A 806 8.67 0.61 5.75
C HIS A 806 8.43 2.03 6.28
N ARG A 807 9.11 2.38 7.37
CA ARG A 807 9.07 3.73 7.96
C ARG A 807 9.61 4.79 7.02
N GLY A 808 10.69 4.50 6.29
CA GLY A 808 11.28 5.41 5.32
C GLY A 808 10.28 5.77 4.22
N PHE A 809 9.63 4.79 3.62
CA PHE A 809 8.64 5.07 2.56
C PHE A 809 7.34 5.67 3.09
N ALA A 810 6.88 5.30 4.29
CA ALA A 810 5.73 5.94 4.92
C ALA A 810 6.02 7.42 5.24
N LEU A 811 7.16 7.71 5.88
CA LEU A 811 7.57 9.08 6.18
C LEU A 811 7.71 9.92 4.89
N LEU A 812 8.28 9.34 3.83
CA LEU A 812 8.41 9.99 2.54
C LEU A 812 7.04 10.27 1.89
N ALA A 813 6.09 9.34 1.98
CA ALA A 813 4.73 9.53 1.47
C ALA A 813 4.01 10.69 2.18
N HIS A 814 4.10 10.75 3.52
CA HIS A 814 3.53 11.85 4.30
C HIS A 814 4.24 13.18 4.01
N ALA A 815 5.57 13.18 3.83
CA ALA A 815 6.33 14.39 3.49
C ALA A 815 5.95 14.95 2.10
N VAL A 816 5.77 14.08 1.10
CA VAL A 816 5.32 14.48 -0.24
C VAL A 816 3.90 15.04 -0.21
N ASP A 817 2.98 14.39 0.54
CA ASP A 817 1.62 14.90 0.73
C ASP A 817 1.64 16.27 1.42
N ALA A 818 2.40 16.43 2.51
CA ALA A 818 2.54 17.70 3.20
C ALA A 818 3.12 18.81 2.31
N GLU A 819 4.10 18.50 1.45
CA GLU A 819 4.69 19.46 0.50
C GLU A 819 3.66 19.96 -0.52
N LEU A 820 2.77 19.08 -0.98
CA LEU A 820 1.73 19.42 -1.96
C LEU A 820 0.54 20.15 -1.33
N THR A 821 0.12 19.73 -0.14
CA THR A 821 -1.17 20.14 0.44
C THR A 821 -1.08 21.12 1.59
N GLY A 822 0.09 21.25 2.24
CA GLY A 822 0.18 22.02 3.49
C GLY A 822 -0.56 21.41 4.67
N SER A 823 -0.98 20.14 4.57
CA SER A 823 -1.84 19.52 5.55
C SER A 823 -1.21 19.51 6.94
N ALA A 824 -1.84 20.22 7.89
CA ALA A 824 -1.44 20.22 9.29
C ALA A 824 -1.47 18.81 9.91
N HIS A 825 -2.39 17.96 9.42
CA HIS A 825 -2.44 16.54 9.80
C HIS A 825 -1.16 15.82 9.40
N GLN A 826 -0.76 15.94 8.13
CA GLN A 826 0.46 15.28 7.63
C GLN A 826 1.70 15.81 8.35
N ALA A 827 1.80 17.13 8.57
CA ALA A 827 2.86 17.74 9.36
C ALA A 827 2.92 17.19 10.80
N GLY A 828 1.77 16.97 11.43
CA GLY A 828 1.65 16.35 12.74
C GLY A 828 2.12 14.90 12.77
N VAL A 829 1.71 14.09 11.77
CA VAL A 829 2.15 12.69 11.61
C VAL A 829 3.67 12.60 11.44
N ILE A 830 4.25 13.45 10.59
CA ILE A 830 5.70 13.54 10.38
C ILE A 830 6.41 13.87 11.69
N THR A 831 5.99 14.94 12.37
CA THR A 831 6.62 15.41 13.62
C THR A 831 6.56 14.34 14.71
N ALA A 832 5.40 13.68 14.88
CA ALA A 832 5.24 12.60 15.85
C ALA A 832 6.12 11.39 15.52
N GLY A 833 6.21 11.01 14.24
CA GLY A 833 7.07 9.93 13.77
C GLY A 833 8.56 10.20 13.98
N ILE A 834 9.04 11.38 13.57
CA ILE A 834 10.44 11.81 13.77
C ILE A 834 10.79 11.80 15.26
N ARG A 835 9.92 12.39 16.11
CA ARG A 835 10.14 12.39 17.56
C ARG A 835 10.19 10.97 18.13
N ALA A 836 9.26 10.10 17.77
CA ALA A 836 9.25 8.72 18.27
C ALA A 836 10.52 7.93 17.86
N MET A 837 11.02 8.16 16.65
CA MET A 837 12.28 7.58 16.17
C MET A 837 13.50 8.17 16.91
N ARG A 838 13.49 9.48 17.16
CA ARG A 838 14.53 10.18 17.94
C ARG A 838 14.57 9.66 19.39
N ASP A 839 13.41 9.55 20.03
CA ASP A 839 13.30 9.09 21.41
C ASP A 839 13.88 7.69 21.58
N ARG A 840 13.80 6.82 20.56
CA ARG A 840 14.44 5.50 20.59
C ARG A 840 15.97 5.54 20.49
N GLN A 841 16.54 6.50 19.76
CA GLN A 841 18.00 6.68 19.67
C GLN A 841 18.57 7.18 21.00
N THR A 842 17.85 8.10 21.66
CA THR A 842 18.29 8.76 22.89
C THR A 842 17.85 8.05 24.17
N THR A 843 16.80 7.24 24.10
CA THR A 843 16.23 6.49 25.22
C THR A 843 15.87 5.07 24.75
N PRO A 844 16.86 4.20 24.50
CA PRO A 844 16.59 2.85 24.03
C PRO A 844 15.69 2.06 24.98
N LEU A 845 14.87 1.18 24.41
CA LEU A 845 14.01 0.28 25.18
C LEU A 845 14.87 -0.64 26.07
N ASP A 846 14.31 -1.01 27.22
CA ASP A 846 14.92 -1.92 28.20
C ASP A 846 16.10 -1.36 29.01
N GLY A 847 16.24 -0.03 29.07
CA GLY A 847 17.23 0.64 29.95
C GLY A 847 18.67 0.61 29.44
N ASN A 848 18.87 0.24 28.18
CA ASN A 848 20.17 0.27 27.52
C ASN A 848 20.67 1.72 27.33
N PRO A 849 22.00 1.95 27.31
CA PRO A 849 22.54 3.29 27.10
C PRO A 849 22.24 3.79 25.68
N PRO A 850 22.10 5.12 25.47
CA PRO A 850 21.90 5.69 24.14
C PRO A 850 23.02 5.26 23.19
N ASN A 851 22.65 4.81 21.99
CA ASN A 851 23.60 4.30 20.99
C ASN A 851 23.41 4.93 19.60
N GLY A 852 22.48 5.87 19.45
CA GLY A 852 22.19 6.55 18.18
C GLY A 852 21.46 5.70 17.14
N CYS A 853 21.27 4.40 17.38
CA CYS A 853 20.60 3.49 16.47
C CYS A 853 19.08 3.62 16.61
N PHE A 854 18.32 3.50 15.52
CA PHE A 854 16.85 3.54 15.61
C PHE A 854 16.26 2.31 16.31
N ASN A 855 16.98 1.18 16.32
CA ASN A 855 16.60 -0.05 17.00
C ASN A 855 15.21 -0.57 16.58
N TYR A 856 14.87 -0.49 15.29
CA TYR A 856 13.68 -1.12 14.73
C TYR A 856 14.06 -2.50 14.24
N PRO A 857 13.84 -3.55 15.06
CA PRO A 857 14.46 -4.84 14.83
C PRO A 857 14.07 -5.39 13.45
N PRO A 858 14.96 -5.33 12.42
CA PRO A 858 14.70 -5.96 11.15
C PRO A 858 14.42 -7.43 11.41
N GLU A 859 13.35 -7.94 10.81
CA GLU A 859 12.96 -9.34 10.97
C GLU A 859 12.68 -9.73 12.44
N GLY A 860 12.41 -8.74 13.30
CA GLY A 860 11.98 -8.89 14.69
C GLY A 860 13.04 -9.40 15.66
N GLU A 861 14.31 -9.31 15.32
CA GLU A 861 15.42 -9.61 16.22
C GLU A 861 15.69 -8.41 17.15
N GLU A 862 15.30 -8.53 18.42
CA GLU A 862 15.50 -7.47 19.41
C GLU A 862 16.94 -6.96 19.45
N HIS A 863 17.13 -5.67 19.76
CA HIS A 863 18.48 -5.07 19.89
C HIS A 863 19.31 -5.10 18.59
N THR A 864 18.65 -4.95 17.44
CA THR A 864 19.29 -4.85 16.13
C THR A 864 18.74 -3.67 15.33
N PHE A 865 19.48 -3.29 14.29
CA PHE A 865 19.06 -2.34 13.26
C PHE A 865 19.66 -2.76 11.91
N SER A 866 19.11 -2.29 10.80
CA SER A 866 19.69 -2.56 9.48
C SER A 866 20.30 -1.30 8.87
N PRO A 867 21.63 -1.22 8.68
CA PRO A 867 22.27 -0.14 7.92
C PRO A 867 21.70 0.01 6.51
N TRP A 868 21.47 -1.11 5.81
CA TRP A 868 20.92 -1.10 4.44
C TRP A 868 19.52 -0.49 4.39
N MET A 869 18.67 -0.77 5.37
CA MET A 869 17.32 -0.20 5.42
C MET A 869 17.33 1.23 5.97
N SER A 870 18.25 1.55 6.86
CA SER A 870 18.42 2.88 7.47
C SER A 870 18.79 3.95 6.45
N SER A 871 19.50 3.58 5.37
CA SER A 871 19.76 4.49 4.25
C SER A 871 18.49 5.14 3.67
N LEU A 872 17.41 4.36 3.52
CA LEU A 872 16.14 4.87 3.02
C LEU A 872 15.44 5.78 4.03
N LEU A 873 15.54 5.43 5.31
CA LEU A 873 14.97 6.22 6.37
C LEU A 873 15.71 7.55 6.52
N ALA A 874 17.03 7.56 6.41
CA ALA A 874 17.84 8.78 6.44
C ALA A 874 17.46 9.76 5.33
N TYR A 875 17.27 9.27 4.11
CA TYR A 875 16.76 10.10 3.01
C TYR A 875 15.35 10.63 3.30
N ALA A 876 14.45 9.80 3.85
CA ALA A 876 13.12 10.25 4.22
C ALA A 876 13.15 11.34 5.31
N PHE A 877 14.08 11.26 6.27
CA PHE A 877 14.32 12.32 7.25
C PHE A 877 14.77 13.63 6.58
N LEU A 878 15.65 13.57 5.58
CA LEU A 878 16.06 14.75 4.82
C LEU A 878 14.88 15.40 4.08
N ARG A 879 14.04 14.60 3.39
CA ARG A 879 12.87 15.14 2.70
C ARG A 879 11.81 15.67 3.67
N ALA A 880 11.59 14.99 4.79
CA ALA A 880 10.71 15.47 5.85
C ALA A 880 11.23 16.79 6.46
N TYR A 881 12.55 16.90 6.67
CA TYR A 881 13.19 18.12 7.13
C TYR A 881 13.00 19.29 6.14
N GLN A 882 13.14 19.04 4.83
CA GLN A 882 12.84 20.03 3.80
C GLN A 882 11.36 20.48 3.88
N ALA A 883 10.44 19.52 4.02
CA ALA A 883 9.00 19.80 4.01
C ALA A 883 8.52 20.53 5.27
N THR A 884 8.99 20.14 6.45
CA THR A 884 8.44 20.62 7.75
C THR A 884 9.39 21.54 8.51
N GLY A 885 10.69 21.49 8.25
CA GLY A 885 11.73 22.14 9.04
C GLY A 885 11.83 21.62 10.48
N ASP A 886 11.42 20.38 10.76
CA ASP A 886 11.53 19.77 12.08
C ASP A 886 13.00 19.72 12.52
N ALA A 887 13.33 20.52 13.55
CA ALA A 887 14.69 20.65 14.07
C ALA A 887 15.26 19.34 14.64
N SER A 888 14.41 18.34 14.91
CA SER A 888 14.82 17.03 15.43
C SER A 888 15.47 16.15 14.37
N ALA A 889 15.23 16.41 13.08
CA ALA A 889 15.71 15.58 11.98
C ALA A 889 17.25 15.59 11.87
N GLY A 890 17.87 16.76 11.96
CA GLY A 890 19.33 16.90 11.89
C GLY A 890 20.06 16.10 12.97
N PRO A 891 19.77 16.31 14.27
CA PRO A 891 20.33 15.50 15.35
C PRO A 891 20.06 13.99 15.21
N ALA A 892 18.89 13.58 14.71
CA ALA A 892 18.60 12.17 14.46
C ALA A 892 19.51 11.57 13.38
N LEU A 893 19.81 12.33 12.31
CA LEU A 893 20.72 11.92 11.25
C LEU A 893 22.18 11.83 11.72
N VAL A 894 22.62 12.76 12.58
CA VAL A 894 23.96 12.71 13.19
C VAL A 894 24.12 11.46 14.06
N ASP A 895 23.13 11.17 14.90
CA ASP A 895 23.16 10.00 15.78
C ASP A 895 23.09 8.68 15.00
N LEU A 896 22.29 8.64 13.92
CA LEU A 896 22.24 7.49 13.02
C LEU A 896 23.59 7.23 12.36
N ALA A 897 24.23 8.28 11.82
CA ALA A 897 25.54 8.17 11.18
C ALA A 897 26.60 7.65 12.15
N GLN A 898 26.58 8.14 13.40
CA GLN A 898 27.48 7.65 14.44
C GLN A 898 27.21 6.17 14.76
N CYS A 899 25.94 5.77 14.90
CA CYS A 899 25.57 4.37 15.07
C CYS A 899 26.06 3.49 13.92
N GLU A 900 25.93 3.93 12.67
CA GLU A 900 26.38 3.16 11.51
C GLU A 900 27.90 2.97 11.49
N VAL A 901 28.67 4.01 11.77
CA VAL A 901 30.14 3.88 11.87
C VAL A 901 30.54 2.96 13.03
N ASP A 902 29.93 3.15 14.20
CA ASP A 902 30.31 2.41 15.40
C ASP A 902 29.87 0.94 15.32
N ARG A 903 28.70 0.66 14.76
CA ARG A 903 28.02 -0.64 14.86
C ARG A 903 27.63 -1.26 13.52
N GLY A 904 27.38 -0.46 12.50
CA GLY A 904 26.81 -0.89 11.22
C GLY A 904 27.81 -1.30 10.14
N VAL A 905 29.10 -0.99 10.30
CA VAL A 905 30.15 -1.31 9.32
C VAL A 905 31.34 -2.02 9.95
N ASP A 906 32.07 -2.84 9.20
CA ASP A 906 33.33 -3.46 9.64
C ASP A 906 34.37 -3.40 8.51
N VAL A 907 35.60 -3.78 8.82
CA VAL A 907 36.73 -3.73 7.90
C VAL A 907 37.15 -5.13 7.51
N ARG A 908 37.34 -5.37 6.21
CA ARG A 908 37.76 -6.69 5.71
C ARG A 908 39.14 -7.08 6.23
N ARG A 909 39.23 -8.24 6.90
CA ARG A 909 40.43 -8.79 7.53
C ARG A 909 41.12 -9.84 6.65
N PRO A 910 42.43 -10.09 6.84
CA PRO A 910 43.12 -11.21 6.19
C PRO A 910 42.41 -12.54 6.47
N GLY A 911 42.20 -13.34 5.42
CA GLY A 911 41.56 -14.66 5.52
C GLY A 911 40.04 -14.67 5.35
N GLN A 912 39.36 -13.51 5.34
CA GLN A 912 37.94 -13.43 4.98
C GLN A 912 37.73 -13.56 3.47
N SER A 913 36.74 -14.34 3.05
CA SER A 913 36.32 -14.46 1.65
C SER A 913 35.68 -13.17 1.15
N GLY A 914 36.01 -12.70 -0.04
CA GLY A 914 35.41 -11.50 -0.60
C GLY A 914 36.24 -10.92 -1.74
N PRO A 915 35.60 -10.21 -2.69
CA PRO A 915 36.29 -9.65 -3.85
C PRO A 915 37.06 -8.35 -3.56
N MET A 916 36.75 -7.64 -2.47
CA MET A 916 37.37 -6.35 -2.13
C MET A 916 38.72 -6.51 -1.45
N GLU A 917 39.53 -5.46 -1.44
CA GLU A 917 40.85 -5.44 -0.81
C GLU A 917 40.77 -5.64 0.72
N VAL A 918 41.84 -6.18 1.31
CA VAL A 918 41.95 -6.22 2.78
C VAL A 918 42.07 -4.77 3.26
N GLY A 919 41.26 -4.39 4.25
CA GLY A 919 41.15 -3.00 4.70
C GLY A 919 39.92 -2.26 4.14
N SER A 920 39.20 -2.81 3.17
CA SER A 920 37.97 -2.18 2.66
C SER A 920 36.83 -2.26 3.69
N THR A 921 36.16 -1.13 3.91
CA THR A 921 35.02 -0.99 4.83
C THR A 921 33.74 -1.51 4.19
N TYR A 922 32.97 -2.35 4.88
CA TYR A 922 31.71 -2.92 4.38
C TYR A 922 30.59 -2.84 5.42
N PRO A 923 29.34 -2.58 4.99
CA PRO A 923 28.19 -2.55 5.88
C PRO A 923 27.64 -3.95 6.19
N TYR A 924 27.15 -4.12 7.41
CA TYR A 924 26.33 -5.26 7.82
C TYR A 924 24.90 -5.16 7.27
N TYR A 925 24.26 -6.30 7.06
CA TYR A 925 22.83 -6.35 6.72
C TYR A 925 21.97 -6.09 7.95
N ILE A 926 22.21 -6.85 9.03
CA ILE A 926 21.55 -6.70 10.34
C ILE A 926 22.63 -6.55 11.41
N ALA A 927 22.82 -5.33 11.90
CA ALA A 927 23.85 -5.02 12.88
C ALA A 927 23.33 -5.17 14.31
N ALA A 928 24.13 -5.80 15.16
CA ALA A 928 23.89 -5.81 16.61
C ALA A 928 24.02 -4.38 17.18
N SER A 929 22.92 -3.84 17.68
CA SER A 929 22.87 -2.47 18.22
C SER A 929 23.33 -2.40 19.68
N PHE A 930 23.44 -3.53 20.36
CA PHE A 930 24.02 -3.67 21.71
C PHE A 930 24.92 -4.90 21.79
N GLY A 931 25.84 -4.91 22.78
CA GLY A 931 26.78 -6.01 22.96
C GLY A 931 27.92 -6.03 21.93
N PRO A 932 28.52 -7.22 21.69
CA PRO A 932 29.59 -7.37 20.71
C PRO A 932 29.15 -6.96 19.30
N LYS A 933 30.00 -6.21 18.60
CA LYS A 933 29.79 -5.82 17.21
C LYS A 933 29.90 -7.04 16.28
N HIS A 934 28.83 -7.34 15.55
CA HIS A 934 28.74 -8.39 14.54
C HIS A 934 27.50 -8.18 13.65
N ASP A 935 27.48 -8.85 12.50
CA ASP A 935 26.28 -9.07 11.70
C ASP A 935 25.51 -10.26 12.27
N VAL A 936 24.22 -10.08 12.55
CA VAL A 936 23.38 -11.12 13.17
C VAL A 936 22.94 -12.17 12.14
N ASP A 937 22.88 -11.81 10.85
CA ASP A 937 22.51 -12.73 9.77
C ASP A 937 23.68 -13.65 9.40
N ASP A 938 24.85 -13.09 9.12
CA ASP A 938 26.14 -13.78 8.91
C ASP A 938 27.28 -12.75 8.80
N ASP A 939 28.41 -12.97 9.48
CA ASP A 939 29.62 -12.10 9.42
C ASP A 939 30.36 -12.20 8.07
N ASN A 940 29.67 -12.58 6.99
CA ASN A 940 30.24 -12.74 5.66
C ASN A 940 30.27 -11.38 4.93
N PRO A 941 31.46 -10.80 4.69
CA PRO A 941 31.57 -9.48 4.10
C PRO A 941 31.11 -9.44 2.63
N PHE A 942 31.01 -10.60 1.96
CA PHE A 942 30.68 -10.70 0.54
C PHE A 942 29.37 -10.00 0.18
N VAL A 943 28.36 -10.07 1.05
CA VAL A 943 27.04 -9.49 0.80
C VAL A 943 27.00 -7.98 1.08
N GLY A 944 27.87 -7.49 1.97
CA GLY A 944 27.92 -6.08 2.38
C GLY A 944 28.50 -5.13 1.32
N PHE A 945 29.48 -5.57 0.54
CA PHE A 945 30.22 -4.68 -0.37
C PHE A 945 29.35 -3.98 -1.43
N GLU A 946 28.24 -4.59 -1.84
CA GLU A 946 27.33 -4.00 -2.83
C GLU A 946 26.39 -2.95 -2.23
N HIS A 947 26.35 -2.85 -0.90
CA HIS A 947 25.59 -1.88 -0.13
C HIS A 947 26.45 -0.72 0.43
N ALA A 948 27.73 -0.65 0.05
CA ALA A 948 28.63 0.39 0.56
C ALA A 948 28.19 1.80 0.12
N LEU A 949 27.68 1.96 -1.11
CA LEU A 949 27.26 3.26 -1.63
C LEU A 949 26.03 3.82 -0.91
N ASP A 950 24.98 3.01 -0.75
CA ASP A 950 23.76 3.44 -0.09
C ASP A 950 23.96 3.64 1.41
N VAL A 951 24.84 2.89 2.07
CA VAL A 951 25.19 3.14 3.49
C VAL A 951 26.12 4.35 3.65
N ALA A 952 26.87 4.77 2.61
CA ALA A 952 27.63 6.02 2.69
C ALA A 952 26.73 7.27 2.83
N ILE A 953 25.46 7.17 2.40
CA ILE A 953 24.48 8.27 2.39
C ILE A 953 24.11 8.75 3.81
N PRO A 954 23.56 7.91 4.70
CA PRO A 954 23.30 8.30 6.08
C PRO A 954 24.54 8.83 6.79
N VAL A 955 25.72 8.23 6.57
CA VAL A 955 26.99 8.72 7.14
C VAL A 955 27.34 10.12 6.63
N ALA A 956 27.22 10.36 5.33
CA ALA A 956 27.46 11.68 4.72
C ALA A 956 26.46 12.74 5.22
N LEU A 957 25.18 12.38 5.37
CA LEU A 957 24.16 13.26 5.94
C LEU A 957 24.48 13.61 7.40
N GLY A 958 24.95 12.65 8.20
CA GLY A 958 25.44 12.93 9.55
C GLY A 958 26.61 13.90 9.56
N ALA A 959 27.57 13.77 8.64
CA ALA A 959 28.66 14.73 8.49
C ALA A 959 28.12 16.15 8.19
N PHE A 960 27.20 16.26 7.24
CA PHE A 960 26.57 17.52 6.85
C PHE A 960 25.82 18.20 8.02
N PHE A 961 25.04 17.44 8.80
CA PHE A 961 24.28 17.98 9.93
C PHE A 961 25.09 18.14 11.22
N SER A 962 26.26 17.51 11.34
CA SER A 962 27.10 17.62 12.54
C SER A 962 27.63 19.04 12.69
N THR A 963 27.54 19.57 13.91
CA THR A 963 28.09 20.90 14.27
C THR A 963 29.50 20.79 14.87
N ASP A 964 29.92 19.58 15.26
CA ASP A 964 31.26 19.33 15.78
C ASP A 964 32.24 19.10 14.61
N PRO A 965 33.30 19.92 14.46
CA PRO A 965 34.22 19.79 13.32
C PRO A 965 34.96 18.45 13.27
N GLY A 966 35.27 17.86 14.43
CA GLY A 966 35.97 16.57 14.52
C GLY A 966 35.09 15.41 14.08
N GLN A 967 33.87 15.35 14.60
CA GLN A 967 32.86 14.37 14.21
C GLN A 967 32.51 14.51 12.73
N ARG A 968 32.31 15.74 12.24
CA ARG A 968 32.07 16.00 10.82
C ARG A 968 33.18 15.41 9.96
N ALA A 969 34.45 15.66 10.29
CA ALA A 969 35.59 15.14 9.54
C ALA A 969 35.63 13.61 9.58
N ALA A 970 35.45 13.00 10.76
CA ALA A 970 35.46 11.54 10.91
C ALA A 970 34.33 10.85 10.12
N LEU A 971 33.10 11.40 10.17
CA LEU A 971 31.98 10.88 9.40
C LEU A 971 32.21 11.07 7.89
N ALA A 972 32.73 12.21 7.46
CA ALA A 972 33.04 12.46 6.05
C ALA A 972 34.12 11.49 5.52
N ASP A 973 35.12 11.16 6.33
CA ASP A 973 36.15 10.18 5.96
C ASP A 973 35.58 8.76 5.91
N ALA A 974 34.75 8.35 6.88
CA ALA A 974 34.07 7.06 6.86
C ALA A 974 33.15 6.89 5.63
N ALA A 975 32.42 7.94 5.25
CA ALA A 975 31.62 7.93 4.03
C ALA A 975 32.48 7.76 2.76
N LYS A 976 33.67 8.40 2.70
CA LYS A 976 34.62 8.24 1.59
C LYS A 976 35.26 6.84 1.56
N GLU A 977 35.48 6.20 2.70
CA GLU A 977 35.94 4.81 2.75
C GLU A 977 34.91 3.84 2.14
N LEU A 978 33.63 4.02 2.49
CA LEU A 978 32.52 3.26 1.89
C LEU A 978 32.41 3.51 0.37
N LEU A 979 32.62 4.76 -0.08
CA LEU A 979 32.72 5.09 -1.50
C LEU A 979 33.90 4.35 -2.18
N GLY A 980 35.05 4.26 -1.52
CA GLY A 980 36.18 3.47 -2.01
C GLY A 980 35.84 1.98 -2.18
N THR A 981 35.09 1.40 -1.25
CA THR A 981 34.58 0.02 -1.37
C THR A 981 33.60 -0.12 -2.52
N HIS A 982 32.68 0.84 -2.70
CA HIS A 982 31.79 0.86 -3.86
C HIS A 982 32.59 0.85 -5.16
N ASP A 983 33.64 1.66 -5.25
CA ASP A 983 34.45 1.75 -6.45
C ASP A 983 35.12 0.42 -6.79
N GLN A 984 35.69 -0.26 -5.80
CA GLN A 984 36.22 -1.62 -5.99
C GLN A 984 35.12 -2.61 -6.42
N SER A 985 33.93 -2.49 -5.81
CA SER A 985 32.77 -3.35 -6.09
C SER A 985 32.31 -3.21 -7.54
N ILE A 986 32.21 -1.98 -8.05
CA ILE A 986 31.85 -1.72 -9.44
C ILE A 986 32.87 -2.30 -10.42
N ASP A 987 34.17 -2.15 -10.16
CA ASP A 987 35.20 -2.77 -11.03
C ASP A 987 35.04 -4.29 -11.08
N TYR A 988 34.89 -4.91 -9.92
CA TYR A 988 34.81 -6.35 -9.82
C TYR A 988 33.56 -6.91 -10.51
N TRP A 989 32.42 -6.23 -10.39
CA TRP A 989 31.15 -6.68 -10.96
C TRP A 989 30.90 -6.27 -12.40
N THR A 990 31.77 -5.45 -12.98
CA THR A 990 31.77 -5.10 -14.39
C THR A 990 32.44 -6.22 -15.20
N ARG A 991 31.74 -6.72 -16.21
CA ARG A 991 32.13 -7.91 -16.97
C ARG A 991 32.57 -7.54 -18.39
N ASP A 992 33.86 -7.33 -18.59
CA ASP A 992 34.42 -6.92 -19.89
C ASP A 992 35.21 -8.00 -20.64
N GLY A 993 35.38 -9.18 -20.03
CA GLY A 993 36.19 -10.27 -20.56
C GLY A 993 35.56 -11.05 -21.72
N ALA A 994 36.40 -11.66 -22.56
CA ALA A 994 35.98 -12.48 -23.71
C ALA A 994 35.04 -13.62 -23.34
N GLU A 995 35.21 -14.22 -22.15
CA GLU A 995 34.31 -15.27 -21.63
C GLU A 995 32.88 -14.76 -21.41
N THR A 996 32.72 -13.53 -20.91
CA THR A 996 31.40 -12.90 -20.71
C THR A 996 30.72 -12.67 -22.05
N ARG A 997 31.48 -12.19 -23.04
CA ARG A 997 30.98 -11.98 -24.41
C ARG A 997 30.54 -13.30 -25.05
N ALA A 998 31.38 -14.34 -24.94
CA ALA A 998 31.08 -15.67 -25.46
C ALA A 998 29.86 -16.31 -24.78
N ALA A 999 29.65 -16.03 -23.49
CA ALA A 999 28.50 -16.50 -22.72
C ALA A 999 27.22 -15.68 -22.96
N GLY A 1000 27.28 -14.59 -23.74
CA GLY A 1000 26.11 -13.73 -24.02
C GLY A 1000 25.57 -13.04 -22.77
N ARG A 1001 26.44 -12.69 -21.82
CA ARG A 1001 26.07 -12.02 -20.58
C ARG A 1001 26.12 -10.50 -20.70
N SER A 1002 25.36 -9.79 -19.87
CA SER A 1002 25.45 -8.32 -19.81
C SER A 1002 26.78 -7.88 -19.20
N ARG A 1003 27.31 -6.76 -19.70
CA ARG A 1003 28.46 -6.06 -19.14
C ARG A 1003 28.25 -5.70 -17.67
N TYR A 1004 27.10 -5.14 -17.34
CA TYR A 1004 26.73 -4.82 -15.97
C TYR A 1004 25.77 -5.86 -15.42
N ARG A 1005 26.18 -6.50 -14.31
CA ARG A 1005 25.39 -7.52 -13.63
C ARG A 1005 24.10 -6.93 -13.06
N THR A 1006 22.96 -7.41 -13.55
CA THR A 1006 21.60 -7.06 -13.09
C THR A 1006 21.01 -8.04 -12.09
N ASP A 1007 21.79 -8.97 -11.52
CA ASP A 1007 21.30 -9.90 -10.48
C ASP A 1007 21.76 -9.45 -9.08
N PRO A 1008 20.86 -9.20 -8.11
CA PRO A 1008 19.40 -9.17 -8.27
C PRO A 1008 18.91 -7.91 -9.04
N PRO A 1009 17.74 -7.97 -9.71
CA PRO A 1009 17.28 -6.89 -10.60
C PRO A 1009 17.05 -5.52 -9.95
N ARG A 1010 16.85 -5.45 -8.64
CA ARG A 1010 16.78 -4.18 -7.90
C ARG A 1010 18.13 -3.52 -7.59
N LYS A 1011 19.27 -4.11 -8.01
CA LYS A 1011 20.63 -3.65 -7.66
C LYS A 1011 20.91 -2.19 -7.97
N TYR A 1012 20.62 -1.78 -9.19
CA TYR A 1012 20.78 -0.39 -9.60
C TYR A 1012 20.01 0.57 -8.68
N LEU A 1013 18.82 0.15 -8.23
CA LEU A 1013 17.90 1.03 -7.52
C LEU A 1013 18.36 1.34 -6.10
N TRP A 1014 18.81 0.35 -5.33
CA TRP A 1014 19.34 0.65 -3.99
C TRP A 1014 20.61 1.49 -4.06
N GLN A 1015 21.48 1.22 -5.05
CA GLN A 1015 22.76 1.92 -5.19
C GLN A 1015 22.56 3.39 -5.57
N TYR A 1016 21.75 3.65 -6.60
CA TYR A 1016 21.77 4.96 -7.27
C TYR A 1016 20.55 5.83 -6.98
N LYS A 1017 19.47 5.31 -6.36
CA LYS A 1017 18.29 6.16 -6.07
C LYS A 1017 18.72 7.41 -5.31
N ASN A 1018 19.46 7.28 -4.21
CA ASN A 1018 19.76 8.42 -3.35
C ASN A 1018 21.21 8.95 -3.52
N ALA A 1019 22.02 8.34 -4.38
CA ALA A 1019 23.46 8.62 -4.45
C ALA A 1019 23.83 10.06 -4.86
N GLN A 1020 22.91 10.77 -5.52
CA GLN A 1020 23.13 12.13 -5.99
C GLN A 1020 23.38 13.17 -4.88
N LEU A 1021 23.03 12.86 -3.62
CA LEU A 1021 23.26 13.75 -2.48
C LEU A 1021 24.70 13.73 -1.95
N LEU A 1022 25.49 12.71 -2.28
CA LEU A 1022 26.79 12.46 -1.64
C LEU A 1022 27.80 13.59 -1.88
N GLY A 1023 27.79 14.18 -3.07
CA GLY A 1023 28.69 15.27 -3.40
C GLY A 1023 28.39 16.54 -2.61
N TRP A 1024 27.12 16.91 -2.50
CA TRP A 1024 26.65 18.01 -1.66
C TRP A 1024 26.92 17.73 -0.18
N ALA A 1025 26.56 16.55 0.33
CA ALA A 1025 26.69 16.23 1.75
C ALA A 1025 28.15 16.23 2.24
N LEU A 1026 29.11 15.84 1.38
CA LEU A 1026 30.53 15.72 1.73
C LEU A 1026 31.37 16.97 1.44
N GLY A 1027 30.88 17.92 0.65
CA GLY A 1027 31.68 19.09 0.30
C GLY A 1027 30.91 20.31 -0.18
N GLY A 1028 29.58 20.31 -0.06
CA GLY A 1028 28.69 21.43 -0.37
C GLY A 1028 28.55 22.41 0.79
#